data_AF-A0A351RSG6-F1
#
_entry.id   AF-A0A351RSG6-F1
#
_cell.length_a   1.000
_cell.length_b   1.000
_cell.length_c   1.000
_cell.angle_alpha   90.00
_cell.angle_beta   90.00
_cell.angle_gamma   90.00
#
_symmetry.space_group_name_H-M   'P 1'
#
loop_
_entity.id
_entity.type
_entity.pdbx_description
1 polymer ?
#
loop_
_entity_poly.entity_id
_entity_poly.type
_entity_poly.pdbx_seq_one_letter_code
_entity_poly.pdbx_strand_id
1 'polypeptide(L)'
;MNFKNLSIKRRIVYTVEGFADRLFTPKYNPFYYLGTICAFLLVLIAISGLYLFFFYRTSNPYETMQSITVNQWYLGGIMRSIHRYASDGLIVFLILHLLREFLLGRYRHWRWVSWVSGNALLLTSILVGIIGYFLVWDERAQMIAIKTAHLLDDIPVFIEPPPRTFLSIATMSKMLFFVLLLAHVMIPMLGMGILTGIHVSRNARPSVKPPKAIAVTVLVILILISLITPATNALPVSMTKVPVDVPFDWFYLFIYPLASVLPKGMFWAIAVGGTIILFIAPWIGRPKRQPTAQIFSEKCVGCEQCHKDCPYEAIRMVPRKDGRPYLFQAEVISGRCASCGTCVGSCGSNASNMPDRTMEQIEEEITKLLYLSKKENGRASIVGLVCEKSVNQRELIDIKSKKINGMPNVSIVTFPCAGMINHFVIEHAIESGADGVFVAGCQTGECNFREGSKWAQARLKGERAPVLVLRGEVSYSKVRTYWLSPLQTGQLINEIGIFEKELENKLNAAAYEIKDLNIPKEMALKKAIRISAIPVLIIPALLVLLLSVKPIYPFYNKDMSLIKFTFKHSSQHIEEQRELTKVDTENKLKHMRKTNSAFAKIRKEGGRGRLPVYVEVELDNKNVLSKAYYPTGLKNDGPTFAYEEIAISPGVHDIRVRMRDSKEEGHFDYIYQDKIEFKAGKITVIDFDEEKGTFCNETASMEE
;
A
#
# COMPACT_ATOMS: atom_id res chain seq x y z
N MET A 1 -14.89 -29.34 -10.84
CA MET A 1 -14.00 -28.34 -10.18
C MET A 1 -14.33 -28.34 -8.68
N ASN A 2 -13.70 -29.21 -7.88
CA ASN A 2 -14.12 -29.51 -6.50
C ASN A 2 -13.14 -28.91 -5.48
N PHE A 3 -13.26 -27.61 -5.22
CA PHE A 3 -12.26 -26.81 -4.52
C PHE A 3 -12.38 -26.78 -2.98
N LYS A 4 -12.79 -27.87 -2.32
CA LYS A 4 -13.16 -27.86 -0.89
C LYS A 4 -11.98 -27.68 0.09
N ASN A 5 -10.73 -27.88 -0.35
CA ASN A 5 -9.57 -28.02 0.56
C ASN A 5 -8.59 -26.82 0.59
N LEU A 6 -8.84 -25.77 -0.18
CA LEU A 6 -8.13 -24.48 -0.09
C LEU A 6 -8.88 -23.55 0.88
N SER A 7 -8.16 -22.77 1.70
CA SER A 7 -8.80 -21.69 2.47
C SER A 7 -9.57 -20.77 1.52
N ILE A 8 -10.80 -20.39 1.86
CA ILE A 8 -11.69 -19.55 1.03
C ILE A 8 -10.94 -18.34 0.44
N LYS A 9 -10.11 -17.68 1.26
CA LYS A 9 -9.26 -16.54 0.88
C LYS A 9 -8.38 -16.80 -0.36
N ARG A 10 -7.62 -17.91 -0.36
CA ARG A 10 -6.72 -18.29 -1.47
C ARG A 10 -7.49 -18.71 -2.72
N ARG A 11 -8.63 -19.38 -2.52
CA ARG A 11 -9.48 -19.82 -3.63
C ARG A 11 -10.01 -18.64 -4.43
N ILE A 12 -10.40 -17.55 -3.78
CA ILE A 12 -10.86 -16.32 -4.45
C ILE A 12 -9.75 -15.79 -5.37
N VAL A 13 -8.54 -15.57 -4.84
CA VAL A 13 -7.41 -15.02 -5.62
C VAL A 13 -7.11 -15.88 -6.83
N TYR A 14 -6.87 -17.17 -6.62
CA TYR A 14 -6.51 -18.03 -7.73
C TYR A 14 -7.64 -18.18 -8.75
N THR A 15 -8.91 -18.10 -8.34
CA THR A 15 -10.04 -18.19 -9.28
C THR A 15 -10.09 -16.97 -10.19
N VAL A 16 -9.89 -15.77 -9.63
CA VAL A 16 -9.82 -14.52 -10.39
C VAL A 16 -8.62 -14.55 -11.34
N GLU A 17 -7.45 -14.93 -10.85
CA GLU A 17 -6.22 -15.04 -11.65
C GLU A 17 -6.34 -16.12 -12.73
N GLY A 18 -6.93 -17.27 -12.42
CA GLY A 18 -7.15 -18.37 -13.36
C GLY A 18 -8.18 -18.03 -14.43
N PHE A 19 -9.18 -17.20 -14.11
CA PHE A 19 -10.07 -16.62 -15.12
C PHE A 19 -9.29 -15.67 -16.05
N ALA A 20 -8.45 -14.81 -15.49
CA ALA A 20 -7.58 -13.94 -16.29
C ALA A 20 -6.61 -14.75 -17.16
N ASP A 21 -6.03 -15.85 -16.67
CA ASP A 21 -5.16 -16.76 -17.44
C ASP A 21 -5.88 -17.49 -18.60
N ARG A 22 -7.21 -17.59 -18.57
CA ARG A 22 -7.99 -18.11 -19.71
C ARG A 22 -8.15 -17.04 -20.80
N LEU A 23 -8.27 -15.78 -20.39
CA LEU A 23 -8.38 -14.63 -21.28
C LEU A 23 -7.01 -14.22 -21.86
N PHE A 24 -5.97 -14.24 -21.04
CA PHE A 24 -4.60 -13.84 -21.35
C PHE A 24 -3.67 -15.02 -21.16
N THR A 25 -2.64 -15.17 -22.00
CA THR A 25 -1.55 -16.08 -21.63
C THR A 25 -0.93 -15.62 -20.30
N PRO A 26 -0.47 -16.53 -19.42
CA PRO A 26 0.14 -16.19 -18.13
C PRO A 26 1.18 -15.07 -18.17
N LYS A 27 1.94 -15.00 -19.27
CA LYS A 27 2.96 -13.98 -19.53
C LYS A 27 2.42 -12.54 -19.47
N TYR A 28 1.15 -12.31 -19.81
CA TYR A 28 0.53 -10.99 -19.93
C TYR A 28 -0.62 -10.76 -18.95
N ASN A 29 -0.82 -11.63 -17.96
CA ASN A 29 -1.85 -11.45 -16.94
C ASN A 29 -1.45 -10.29 -15.99
N PRO A 30 -2.20 -9.17 -15.93
CA PRO A 30 -1.84 -8.00 -15.11
C PRO A 30 -1.78 -8.28 -13.61
N PHE A 31 -2.54 -9.26 -13.10
CA PHE A 31 -2.57 -9.61 -11.68
C PHE A 31 -1.22 -10.12 -11.16
N TYR A 32 -0.36 -10.65 -12.04
CA TYR A 32 1.00 -11.09 -11.69
C TYR A 32 2.00 -9.93 -11.62
N TYR A 33 1.59 -8.74 -12.07
CA TYR A 33 2.45 -7.56 -12.22
C TYR A 33 1.97 -6.35 -11.42
N LEU A 34 1.01 -6.50 -10.48
CA LEU A 34 0.43 -5.40 -9.70
C LEU A 34 1.49 -4.49 -9.05
N GLY A 35 2.50 -5.07 -8.38
CA GLY A 35 3.59 -4.30 -7.78
C GLY A 35 4.44 -3.53 -8.80
N THR A 36 4.72 -4.12 -9.97
CA THR A 36 5.46 -3.43 -11.04
C THR A 36 4.62 -2.36 -11.74
N ILE A 37 3.29 -2.54 -11.82
CA ILE A 37 2.36 -1.51 -12.30
C ILE A 37 2.37 -0.32 -11.32
N CYS A 38 2.35 -0.57 -10.00
CA CYS A 38 2.49 0.51 -9.00
C CYS A 38 3.79 1.29 -9.19
N ALA A 39 4.93 0.61 -9.33
CA ALA A 39 6.22 1.26 -9.56
C ALA A 39 6.24 2.07 -10.86
N PHE A 40 5.62 1.55 -11.93
CA PHE A 40 5.50 2.27 -13.20
C PHE A 40 4.63 3.52 -13.08
N LEU A 41 3.47 3.44 -12.42
CA LEU A 41 2.60 4.58 -12.16
C LEU A 41 3.30 5.64 -11.31
N LEU A 42 4.05 5.24 -10.28
CA LEU A 42 4.84 6.15 -9.46
C LEU A 42 5.88 6.93 -10.29
N VAL A 43 6.53 6.28 -11.26
CA VAL A 43 7.44 6.95 -12.21
C VAL A 43 6.70 7.92 -13.12
N LEU A 44 5.52 7.55 -13.64
CA LEU A 44 4.70 8.46 -14.45
C LEU A 44 4.25 9.69 -13.67
N ILE A 45 3.84 9.51 -12.41
CA ILE A 45 3.47 10.59 -11.49
C ILE A 45 4.69 11.49 -11.24
N ALA A 46 5.87 10.92 -10.99
CA ALA A 46 7.09 11.71 -10.76
C ALA A 46 7.49 12.54 -12.00
N ILE A 47 7.43 11.96 -13.20
CA ILE A 47 7.78 12.66 -14.45
C ILE A 47 6.77 13.79 -14.73
N SER A 48 5.47 13.48 -14.66
CA SER A 48 4.43 14.48 -14.88
C SER A 48 4.42 15.57 -13.79
N GLY A 49 4.68 15.21 -12.54
CA GLY A 49 4.75 16.14 -11.42
C GLY A 49 5.95 17.07 -11.51
N LEU A 50 7.12 16.55 -11.91
CA LEU A 50 8.30 17.36 -12.17
C LEU A 50 8.05 18.37 -13.30
N TYR A 51 7.33 17.97 -14.35
CA TYR A 51 6.90 18.91 -15.39
C TYR A 51 6.03 20.02 -14.81
N LEU A 52 4.98 19.69 -14.05
CA LEU A 52 4.07 20.67 -13.44
C LEU A 52 4.79 21.61 -12.46
N PHE A 53 5.77 21.09 -11.72
CA PHE A 53 6.58 21.86 -10.76
C PHE A 53 7.26 23.06 -11.41
N PHE A 54 7.79 22.94 -12.64
CA PHE A 54 8.45 24.05 -13.32
C PHE A 54 7.54 25.23 -13.64
N PHE A 55 6.24 25.00 -13.74
CA PHE A 55 5.25 26.03 -14.07
C PHE A 55 4.46 26.51 -12.84
N TYR A 56 4.52 25.78 -11.72
CA TYR A 56 3.74 26.06 -10.51
C TYR A 56 4.23 27.32 -9.77
N ARG A 57 3.31 28.22 -9.40
CA ARG A 57 3.60 29.42 -8.60
C ARG A 57 2.78 29.40 -7.31
N THR A 58 3.46 29.48 -6.18
CA THR A 58 2.85 29.42 -4.84
C THR A 58 2.08 30.68 -4.46
N SER A 59 2.28 31.79 -5.18
CA SER A 59 1.55 33.03 -4.93
C SER A 59 0.08 32.93 -5.37
N ASN A 60 -0.17 32.37 -6.55
CA ASN A 60 -1.49 32.26 -7.17
C ASN A 60 -1.72 30.81 -7.64
N PRO A 61 -1.90 29.86 -6.70
CA PRO A 61 -1.94 28.43 -7.00
C PRO A 61 -3.08 28.05 -7.98
N TYR A 62 -4.29 28.58 -7.75
CA TYR A 62 -5.47 28.31 -8.58
C TYR A 62 -5.28 28.74 -10.04
N GLU A 63 -4.90 30.01 -10.25
CA GLU A 63 -4.69 30.59 -11.58
C GLU A 63 -3.60 29.86 -12.36
N THR A 64 -2.52 29.48 -11.66
CA THR A 64 -1.42 28.75 -12.28
C THR A 64 -1.88 27.38 -12.78
N MET A 65 -2.65 26.64 -11.97
CA MET A 65 -3.21 25.35 -12.38
C MET A 65 -4.20 25.49 -13.53
N GLN A 66 -5.03 26.54 -13.51
CA GLN A 66 -5.95 26.83 -14.61
C GLN A 66 -5.20 27.15 -15.90
N SER A 67 -4.14 27.96 -15.82
CA SER A 67 -3.28 28.34 -16.95
C SER A 67 -2.63 27.12 -17.60
N ILE A 68 -2.04 26.21 -16.81
CA ILE A 68 -1.40 24.99 -17.34
C ILE A 68 -2.43 24.11 -18.06
N THR A 69 -3.63 23.98 -17.51
CA THR A 69 -4.70 23.15 -18.11
C THR A 69 -5.26 23.74 -19.39
N VAL A 70 -5.56 25.05 -19.40
CA VAL A 70 -6.29 25.68 -20.51
C VAL A 70 -5.34 26.21 -21.58
N ASN A 71 -4.30 26.96 -21.21
CA ASN A 71 -3.42 27.62 -22.17
C ASN A 71 -2.37 26.67 -22.75
N GLN A 72 -1.98 25.65 -21.99
CA GLN A 72 -1.07 24.59 -22.44
C GLN A 72 -1.78 23.23 -22.54
N TRP A 73 -3.04 23.21 -22.99
CA TRP A 73 -3.88 21.99 -23.00
C TRP A 73 -3.20 20.78 -23.66
N TYR A 74 -2.40 21.01 -24.73
CA TYR A 74 -1.73 19.99 -25.52
C TYR A 74 -0.65 19.21 -24.75
N LEU A 75 0.02 19.84 -23.78
CA LEU A 75 1.09 19.21 -23.00
C LEU A 75 0.88 19.37 -21.51
N GLY A 76 0.68 20.60 -21.03
CA GLY A 76 0.35 20.89 -19.63
C GLY A 76 -0.95 20.23 -19.19
N GLY A 77 -2.02 20.34 -19.99
CA GLY A 77 -3.30 19.68 -19.72
C GLY A 77 -3.18 18.15 -19.68
N ILE A 78 -2.44 17.56 -20.63
CA ILE A 78 -2.17 16.11 -20.66
C ILE A 78 -1.31 15.69 -19.47
N MET A 79 -0.20 16.37 -19.17
CA MET A 79 0.67 16.04 -18.04
C MET A 79 -0.06 16.14 -16.71
N ARG A 80 -0.91 17.16 -16.54
CA ARG A 80 -1.77 17.28 -15.36
C ARG A 80 -2.76 16.13 -15.25
N SER A 81 -3.39 15.76 -16.35
CA SER A 81 -4.35 14.66 -16.39
C SER A 81 -3.67 13.31 -16.14
N ILE A 82 -2.49 13.06 -16.71
CA ILE A 82 -1.68 11.88 -16.42
C ILE A 82 -1.28 11.87 -14.94
N HIS A 83 -0.79 12.98 -14.39
CA HIS A 83 -0.43 13.08 -12.97
C HIS A 83 -1.61 12.69 -12.09
N ARG A 84 -2.79 13.24 -12.41
CA ARG A 84 -4.07 12.96 -11.75
C ARG A 84 -4.47 11.49 -11.81
N TYR A 85 -4.70 10.97 -13.01
CA TYR A 85 -5.24 9.63 -13.21
C TYR A 85 -4.23 8.52 -12.89
N ALA A 86 -2.93 8.77 -13.06
CA ALA A 86 -1.89 7.84 -12.61
C ALA A 86 -1.85 7.75 -11.09
N SER A 87 -2.09 8.85 -10.37
CA SER A 87 -2.20 8.89 -8.91
C SER A 87 -3.39 8.07 -8.42
N ASP A 88 -4.57 8.27 -9.01
CA ASP A 88 -5.77 7.49 -8.67
C ASP A 88 -5.58 5.99 -8.97
N GLY A 89 -4.99 5.69 -10.13
CA GLY A 89 -4.59 4.33 -10.51
C GLY A 89 -3.60 3.72 -9.53
N LEU A 90 -2.62 4.48 -9.03
CA LEU A 90 -1.64 4.00 -8.06
C LEU A 90 -2.32 3.51 -6.79
N ILE A 91 -3.32 4.22 -6.25
CA ILE A 91 -4.08 3.79 -5.06
C ILE A 91 -4.83 2.49 -5.34
N VAL A 92 -5.51 2.38 -6.48
CA VAL A 92 -6.21 1.15 -6.89
C VAL A 92 -5.26 -0.04 -6.92
N PHE A 93 -4.13 0.10 -7.62
CA PHE A 93 -3.17 -0.99 -7.76
C PHE A 93 -2.43 -1.31 -6.45
N LEU A 94 -2.17 -0.33 -5.59
CA LEU A 94 -1.59 -0.56 -4.26
C LEU A 94 -2.54 -1.36 -3.37
N ILE A 95 -3.83 -1.02 -3.37
CA ILE A 95 -4.85 -1.77 -2.61
C ILE A 95 -4.98 -3.19 -3.15
N LEU A 96 -5.04 -3.37 -4.48
CA LEU A 96 -5.09 -4.70 -5.10
C LEU A 96 -3.84 -5.52 -4.78
N HIS A 97 -2.65 -4.90 -4.82
CA HIS A 97 -1.40 -5.55 -4.47
C HIS A 97 -1.39 -5.99 -3.00
N LEU A 98 -1.76 -5.09 -2.08
CA LEU A 98 -1.86 -5.37 -0.65
C LEU A 98 -2.84 -6.52 -0.36
N LEU A 99 -4.05 -6.43 -0.91
CA LEU A 99 -5.11 -7.42 -0.73
C LEU A 99 -4.67 -8.79 -1.23
N ARG A 100 -4.05 -8.85 -2.41
CA ARG A 100 -3.55 -10.08 -2.99
C ARG A 100 -2.50 -10.74 -2.10
N GLU A 101 -1.47 -10.00 -1.69
CA GLU A 101 -0.40 -10.56 -0.86
C GLU A 101 -0.93 -10.95 0.55
N PHE A 102 -1.92 -10.23 1.07
CA PHE A 102 -2.65 -10.58 2.29
C PHE A 102 -3.39 -11.91 2.16
N LEU A 103 -4.22 -12.06 1.12
CA LEU A 103 -5.06 -13.25 0.91
C LEU A 103 -4.21 -14.51 0.61
N LEU A 104 -3.07 -14.34 -0.06
CA LEU A 104 -2.11 -15.43 -0.29
C LEU A 104 -1.28 -15.77 0.96
N GLY A 105 -1.24 -14.88 1.96
CA GLY A 105 -0.42 -15.02 3.16
C GLY A 105 1.07 -14.71 2.91
N ARG A 106 1.37 -13.95 1.86
CA ARG A 106 2.72 -13.62 1.40
C ARG A 106 3.34 -12.40 2.10
N TYR A 107 2.96 -12.14 3.35
CA TYR A 107 3.45 -11.01 4.15
C TYR A 107 4.28 -11.41 5.38
N ARG A 108 4.37 -12.71 5.65
CA ARG A 108 5.06 -13.26 6.83
C ARG A 108 6.51 -13.61 6.54
N HIS A 109 7.25 -13.92 7.60
CA HIS A 109 8.63 -14.43 7.55
C HIS A 109 9.57 -13.47 6.82
N TRP A 110 10.39 -13.92 5.87
CA TRP A 110 11.36 -13.08 5.15
C TRP A 110 10.75 -11.93 4.33
N ARG A 111 9.41 -11.87 4.20
CA ARG A 111 8.68 -10.81 3.49
C ARG A 111 8.09 -9.72 4.41
N TRP A 112 8.27 -9.80 5.72
CA TRP A 112 7.71 -8.81 6.65
C TRP A 112 8.19 -7.38 6.34
N VAL A 113 9.45 -7.23 5.92
CA VAL A 113 10.03 -5.93 5.55
C VAL A 113 9.26 -5.31 4.39
N SER A 114 9.03 -6.09 3.32
CA SER A 114 8.24 -5.66 2.16
C SER A 114 6.80 -5.32 2.58
N TRP A 115 6.20 -6.08 3.49
CA TRP A 115 4.84 -5.78 3.96
C TRP A 115 4.76 -4.44 4.72
N VAL A 116 5.64 -4.23 5.70
CA VAL A 116 5.64 -3.00 6.50
C VAL A 116 5.97 -1.77 5.65
N SER A 117 6.99 -1.85 4.80
CA SER A 117 7.32 -0.72 3.93
C SER A 117 6.26 -0.51 2.83
N GLY A 118 5.56 -1.57 2.40
CA GLY A 118 4.42 -1.47 1.49
C GLY A 118 3.22 -0.75 2.10
N ASN A 119 2.91 -1.03 3.38
CA ASN A 119 1.89 -0.27 4.12
C ASN A 119 2.30 1.19 4.30
N ALA A 120 3.57 1.46 4.62
CA ALA A 120 4.09 2.82 4.68
C ALA A 120 3.94 3.55 3.34
N LEU A 121 4.28 2.90 2.22
CA LEU A 121 4.07 3.45 0.87
C LEU A 121 2.60 3.78 0.61
N LEU A 122 1.66 2.92 0.99
CA LEU A 122 0.23 3.19 0.82
C LEU A 122 -0.22 4.42 1.63
N LEU A 123 0.11 4.48 2.92
CA LEU A 123 -0.27 5.61 3.78
C LEU A 123 0.35 6.92 3.30
N THR A 124 1.65 6.90 2.96
CA THR A 124 2.34 8.09 2.42
C THR A 124 1.73 8.51 1.08
N SER A 125 1.34 7.57 0.22
CA SER A 125 0.68 7.89 -1.06
C SER A 125 -0.64 8.62 -0.83
N ILE A 126 -1.47 8.15 0.11
CA ILE A 126 -2.75 8.80 0.46
C ILE A 126 -2.49 10.22 1.00
N LEU A 127 -1.56 10.37 1.94
CA LEU A 127 -1.23 11.66 2.55
C LEU A 127 -0.72 12.68 1.51
N VAL A 128 0.24 12.28 0.68
CA VAL A 128 0.78 13.13 -0.39
C VAL A 128 -0.30 13.49 -1.40
N GLY A 129 -1.17 12.54 -1.76
CA GLY A 129 -2.27 12.80 -2.68
C GLY A 129 -3.25 13.84 -2.13
N ILE A 130 -3.59 13.77 -0.83
CA ILE A 130 -4.38 14.81 -0.14
C ILE A 130 -3.68 16.17 -0.25
N ILE A 131 -2.37 16.24 0.04
CA ILE A 131 -1.58 17.48 -0.12
C ILE A 131 -1.61 17.99 -1.57
N GLY A 132 -1.59 17.08 -2.56
CA GLY A 132 -1.70 17.44 -3.97
C GLY A 132 -2.98 18.19 -4.32
N TYR A 133 -4.12 17.86 -3.69
CA TYR A 133 -5.36 18.63 -3.85
C TYR A 133 -5.28 20.01 -3.24
N PHE A 134 -4.61 20.18 -2.10
CA PHE A 134 -4.40 21.51 -1.51
C PHE A 134 -3.69 22.44 -2.49
N LEU A 135 -2.74 21.91 -3.27
CA LEU A 135 -1.97 22.70 -4.24
C LEU A 135 -2.81 23.20 -5.43
N VAL A 136 -3.98 22.63 -5.70
CA VAL A 136 -4.90 23.14 -6.75
C VAL A 136 -5.64 24.40 -6.26
N TRP A 137 -5.96 24.45 -4.97
CA TRP A 137 -6.63 25.57 -4.33
C TRP A 137 -7.98 25.96 -4.96
N ASP A 138 -8.83 24.97 -5.22
CA ASP A 138 -10.23 25.12 -5.64
C ASP A 138 -11.20 24.80 -4.47
N GLU A 139 -12.51 24.87 -4.70
CA GLU A 139 -13.54 24.54 -3.69
C GLU A 139 -13.36 23.15 -3.05
N ARG A 140 -12.70 22.21 -3.74
CA ARG A 140 -12.34 20.90 -3.19
C ARG A 140 -11.23 21.04 -2.16
N ALA A 141 -10.18 21.80 -2.45
CA ALA A 141 -9.15 22.12 -1.48
C ALA A 141 -9.75 22.79 -0.23
N GLN A 142 -10.71 23.71 -0.40
CA GLN A 142 -11.41 24.35 0.74
C GLN A 142 -12.17 23.33 1.60
N MET A 143 -12.95 22.44 0.98
CA MET A 143 -13.64 21.37 1.70
C MET A 143 -12.66 20.46 2.45
N ILE A 144 -11.59 20.02 1.79
CA ILE A 144 -10.54 19.18 2.37
C ILE A 144 -9.88 19.90 3.56
N ALA A 145 -9.56 21.19 3.42
CA ALA A 145 -8.97 22.00 4.50
C ALA A 145 -9.88 22.03 5.72
N ILE A 146 -11.15 22.40 5.55
CA ILE A 146 -12.12 22.47 6.65
C ILE A 146 -12.28 21.11 7.32
N LYS A 147 -12.53 20.04 6.55
CA LYS A 147 -12.77 18.71 7.11
C LYS A 147 -11.51 18.08 7.73
N THR A 148 -10.33 18.35 7.19
CA THR A 148 -9.06 17.94 7.82
C THR A 148 -8.86 18.65 9.14
N ALA A 149 -9.16 19.94 9.19
CA ALA A 149 -9.01 20.72 10.39
C ALA A 149 -9.91 20.21 11.54
N HIS A 150 -11.16 19.86 11.22
CA HIS A 150 -12.08 19.19 12.16
C HIS A 150 -11.57 17.84 12.64
N LEU A 151 -10.96 17.04 11.75
CA LEU A 151 -10.34 15.77 12.15
C LEU A 151 -9.15 15.99 13.10
N LEU A 152 -8.34 17.03 12.88
CA LEU A 152 -7.20 17.33 13.73
C LEU A 152 -7.60 17.92 15.09
N ASP A 153 -8.75 18.60 15.17
CA ASP A 153 -9.31 19.12 16.43
C ASP A 153 -9.65 18.01 17.43
N ASP A 154 -9.94 16.80 16.94
CA ASP A 154 -10.14 15.62 17.80
C ASP A 154 -8.84 15.13 18.48
N ILE A 155 -7.68 15.57 18.01
CA ILE A 155 -6.37 15.13 18.51
C ILE A 155 -5.85 16.17 19.52
N PRO A 156 -5.66 15.81 20.81
CA PRO A 156 -5.29 16.74 21.88
C PRO A 156 -3.82 17.22 21.83
N VAL A 157 -3.23 17.27 20.64
CA VAL A 157 -1.84 17.69 20.40
C VAL A 157 -1.76 19.16 19.98
N PHE A 158 -2.79 19.69 19.33
CA PHE A 158 -2.80 21.07 18.84
C PHE A 158 -3.34 22.02 19.91
N ILE A 159 -2.56 23.07 20.19
CA ILE A 159 -2.89 24.10 21.18
C ILE A 159 -3.95 25.05 20.60
N GLU A 160 -3.81 25.49 19.35
CA GLU A 160 -4.84 26.25 18.64
C GLU A 160 -5.67 25.30 17.76
N PRO A 161 -7.02 25.41 17.75
CA PRO A 161 -7.88 24.64 16.85
C PRO A 161 -7.44 24.88 15.40
N PRO A 162 -6.97 23.83 14.69
CA PRO A 162 -6.53 23.96 13.32
C PRO A 162 -7.55 24.67 12.39
N PRO A 163 -8.89 24.50 12.55
CA PRO A 163 -9.87 25.17 11.70
C PRO A 163 -9.73 26.69 11.66
N ARG A 164 -9.30 27.30 12.78
CA ARG A 164 -9.14 28.75 12.86
C ARG A 164 -7.96 29.25 12.05
N THR A 165 -6.83 28.54 12.08
CA THR A 165 -5.66 28.84 11.24
C THR A 165 -6.03 28.79 9.75
N PHE A 166 -7.05 28.00 9.36
CA PHE A 166 -7.52 27.96 7.98
C PHE A 166 -8.42 29.14 7.57
N LEU A 167 -9.02 29.86 8.53
CA LEU A 167 -9.85 31.05 8.25
C LEU A 167 -9.00 32.32 8.10
N SER A 168 -7.89 32.42 8.83
CA SER A 168 -6.96 33.56 8.77
C SER A 168 -5.95 33.50 7.60
N ILE A 169 -6.12 32.56 6.65
CA ILE A 169 -5.17 32.30 5.55
C ILE A 169 -4.96 33.49 4.60
N ALA A 170 -5.80 34.52 4.65
CA ALA A 170 -5.57 35.78 3.93
C ALA A 170 -4.16 36.37 4.21
N THR A 171 -3.58 36.11 5.39
CA THR A 171 -2.25 36.65 5.77
C THR A 171 -1.08 35.66 5.64
N MET A 172 -1.30 34.38 5.32
CA MET A 172 -0.26 33.32 5.33
C MET A 172 -0.14 32.45 4.05
N SER A 173 -0.76 32.86 2.94
CA SER A 173 -0.87 32.02 1.73
C SER A 173 0.48 31.55 1.14
N LYS A 174 1.44 32.46 0.90
CA LYS A 174 2.67 32.13 0.15
C LYS A 174 3.57 31.08 0.82
N MET A 175 3.75 31.17 2.15
CA MET A 175 4.60 30.24 2.89
C MET A 175 3.93 28.87 3.03
N LEU A 176 2.62 28.83 3.29
CA LEU A 176 1.87 27.58 3.36
C LEU A 176 2.02 26.78 2.06
N PHE A 177 1.72 27.39 0.90
CA PHE A 177 1.85 26.68 -0.39
C PHE A 177 3.29 26.32 -0.72
N PHE A 178 4.27 27.11 -0.30
CA PHE A 178 5.68 26.74 -0.46
C PHE A 178 6.03 25.47 0.31
N VAL A 179 5.64 25.36 1.58
CA VAL A 179 5.88 24.15 2.40
C VAL A 179 5.12 22.95 1.85
N LEU A 180 3.85 23.13 1.47
CA LEU A 180 3.04 22.06 0.90
C LEU A 180 3.63 21.57 -0.44
N LEU A 181 4.09 22.48 -1.29
CA LEU A 181 4.76 22.12 -2.56
C LEU A 181 6.05 21.36 -2.29
N LEU A 182 6.90 21.85 -1.37
CA LEU A 182 8.14 21.18 -1.01
C LEU A 182 7.88 19.77 -0.47
N ALA A 183 6.90 19.62 0.43
CA ALA A 183 6.51 18.34 0.97
C ALA A 183 5.98 17.40 -0.13
N HIS A 184 5.12 17.90 -1.02
CA HIS A 184 4.54 17.12 -2.11
C HIS A 184 5.55 16.68 -3.16
N VAL A 185 6.65 17.41 -3.34
CA VAL A 185 7.74 17.02 -4.27
C VAL A 185 8.77 16.12 -3.57
N MET A 186 9.24 16.50 -2.38
CA MET A 186 10.32 15.78 -1.70
C MET A 186 9.87 14.43 -1.15
N ILE A 187 8.65 14.31 -0.60
CA ILE A 187 8.17 13.06 -0.01
C ILE A 187 8.06 11.96 -1.08
N PRO A 188 7.48 12.19 -2.27
CA PRO A 188 7.43 11.17 -3.32
C PRO A 188 8.77 10.88 -3.97
N MET A 189 9.56 11.92 -4.30
CA MET A 189 10.82 11.71 -5.02
C MET A 189 11.89 11.03 -4.15
N LEU A 190 12.10 11.54 -2.93
CA LEU A 190 13.12 11.01 -2.02
C LEU A 190 12.53 9.95 -1.08
N GLY A 191 11.47 10.29 -0.36
CA GLY A 191 10.89 9.42 0.68
C GLY A 191 10.31 8.12 0.13
N MET A 192 9.38 8.20 -0.82
CA MET A 192 8.77 7.02 -1.44
C MET A 192 9.77 6.26 -2.32
N GLY A 193 10.75 6.94 -2.92
CA GLY A 193 11.88 6.30 -3.60
C GLY A 193 12.69 5.39 -2.66
N ILE A 194 13.09 5.90 -1.49
CA ILE A 194 13.78 5.13 -0.44
C ILE A 194 12.90 3.99 0.07
N LEU A 195 11.63 4.25 0.37
CA LEU A 195 10.69 3.22 0.84
C LEU A 195 10.49 2.11 -0.19
N THR A 196 10.45 2.45 -1.48
CA THR A 196 10.39 1.47 -2.58
C THR A 196 11.66 0.63 -2.61
N GLY A 197 12.84 1.25 -2.44
CA GLY A 197 14.11 0.55 -2.27
C GLY A 197 14.09 -0.45 -1.11
N ILE A 198 13.60 -0.04 0.05
CA ILE A 198 13.43 -0.92 1.23
C ILE A 198 12.42 -2.04 0.93
N HIS A 199 11.32 -1.72 0.27
CA HIS A 199 10.27 -2.68 -0.11
C HIS A 199 10.79 -3.83 -0.97
N VAL A 200 11.71 -3.53 -1.88
CA VAL A 200 12.30 -4.53 -2.77
C VAL A 200 13.63 -5.10 -2.29
N SER A 201 14.23 -4.55 -1.22
CA SER A 201 15.58 -4.88 -0.72
C SER A 201 15.82 -6.35 -0.38
N ARG A 202 14.76 -7.11 -0.08
CA ARG A 202 14.83 -8.57 0.18
C ARG A 202 14.70 -9.40 -1.09
N ASN A 203 15.07 -8.84 -2.22
CA ASN A 203 15.16 -9.50 -3.52
C ASN A 203 16.47 -9.05 -4.17
N ALA A 204 17.33 -10.01 -4.54
CA ALA A 204 18.56 -9.71 -5.28
C ALA A 204 18.26 -9.06 -6.64
N ARG A 205 17.14 -9.46 -7.25
CA ARG A 205 16.75 -9.08 -8.60
C ARG A 205 15.26 -8.72 -8.63
N PRO A 206 14.87 -7.59 -8.04
CA PRO A 206 13.49 -7.14 -8.10
C PRO A 206 13.12 -6.70 -9.50
N SER A 207 12.02 -7.25 -10.02
CA SER A 207 11.37 -6.65 -11.17
C SER A 207 10.66 -5.38 -10.69
N VAL A 208 11.08 -4.24 -11.22
CA VAL A 208 10.44 -2.93 -10.98
C VAL A 208 9.76 -2.39 -12.23
N LYS A 209 9.90 -3.09 -13.36
CA LYS A 209 9.31 -2.71 -14.64
C LYS A 209 8.32 -3.79 -15.08
N PRO A 210 7.07 -3.44 -15.38
CA PRO A 210 6.14 -4.40 -15.94
C PRO A 210 6.58 -4.79 -17.36
N PRO A 211 6.11 -5.94 -17.89
CA PRO A 211 6.32 -6.28 -19.29
C PRO A 211 5.92 -5.12 -20.22
N LYS A 212 6.70 -4.88 -21.28
CA LYS A 212 6.49 -3.75 -22.21
C LYS A 212 5.05 -3.63 -22.71
N ALA A 213 4.41 -4.75 -23.03
CA ALA A 213 3.02 -4.79 -23.49
C ALA A 213 2.03 -4.21 -22.44
N ILE A 214 2.22 -4.53 -21.16
CA ILE A 214 1.39 -4.02 -20.07
C ILE A 214 1.69 -2.54 -19.83
N ALA A 215 2.97 -2.14 -19.82
CA ALA A 215 3.38 -0.75 -19.64
C ALA A 215 2.78 0.18 -20.71
N VAL A 216 2.89 -0.21 -21.99
CA VAL A 216 2.32 0.54 -23.12
C VAL A 216 0.81 0.60 -23.01
N THR A 217 0.15 -0.50 -22.63
CA THR A 217 -1.30 -0.54 -22.46
C THR A 217 -1.78 0.44 -21.37
N VAL A 218 -1.15 0.42 -20.19
CA VAL A 218 -1.46 1.37 -19.10
C VAL A 218 -1.24 2.81 -19.56
N LEU A 219 -0.13 3.11 -20.24
CA LEU A 219 0.16 4.44 -20.73
C LEU A 219 -0.86 4.92 -21.77
N VAL A 220 -1.22 4.07 -22.74
CA VAL A 220 -2.23 4.41 -23.77
C VAL A 220 -3.58 4.66 -23.12
N ILE A 221 -4.00 3.84 -22.16
CA ILE A 221 -5.26 4.05 -21.41
C ILE A 221 -5.24 5.40 -20.70
N LEU A 222 -4.14 5.74 -20.01
CA LEU A 222 -4.02 7.03 -19.32
C LEU A 222 -4.06 8.22 -20.27
N ILE A 223 -3.40 8.12 -21.44
CA ILE A 223 -3.44 9.17 -22.47
C ILE A 223 -4.86 9.31 -23.03
N LEU A 224 -5.54 8.20 -23.38
CA LEU A 224 -6.91 8.24 -23.89
C LEU A 224 -7.86 8.88 -22.88
N ILE A 225 -7.77 8.48 -21.61
CA ILE A 225 -8.56 9.07 -20.53
C ILE A 225 -8.26 10.57 -20.38
N SER A 226 -6.98 10.96 -20.43
CA SER A 226 -6.58 12.36 -20.35
C SER A 226 -7.12 13.22 -21.48
N LEU A 227 -7.33 12.64 -22.67
CA LEU A 227 -7.91 13.32 -23.83
C LEU A 227 -9.44 13.37 -23.80
N ILE A 228 -10.10 12.30 -23.35
CA ILE A 228 -11.56 12.20 -23.31
C ILE A 228 -12.13 12.99 -22.13
N THR A 229 -11.49 12.87 -20.97
CA THR A 229 -11.87 13.56 -19.73
C THR A 229 -10.62 14.22 -19.15
N PRO A 230 -10.26 15.44 -19.58
CA PRO A 230 -9.11 16.14 -19.01
C PRO A 230 -9.37 16.55 -17.55
N ALA A 231 -8.32 16.54 -16.73
CA ALA A 231 -8.39 17.00 -15.35
C ALA A 231 -8.47 18.54 -15.29
N THR A 232 -9.61 19.05 -14.83
CA THR A 232 -9.90 20.49 -14.70
C THR A 232 -9.94 20.95 -13.24
N ASN A 233 -9.83 22.26 -12.99
CA ASN A 233 -10.12 22.85 -11.70
C ASN A 233 -11.64 22.84 -11.44
N ALA A 234 -12.03 22.75 -10.17
CA ALA A 234 -13.35 23.19 -9.75
C ALA A 234 -13.41 24.73 -9.62
N LEU A 235 -14.50 25.27 -9.08
CA LEU A 235 -14.61 26.71 -8.83
C LEU A 235 -13.54 27.20 -7.84
N PRO A 236 -13.10 28.46 -7.93
CA PRO A 236 -12.12 29.00 -6.99
C PRO A 236 -12.66 29.01 -5.56
N VAL A 237 -11.76 28.87 -4.59
CA VAL A 237 -12.08 28.95 -3.16
C VAL A 237 -12.81 30.24 -2.83
N SER A 238 -13.87 30.15 -2.02
CA SER A 238 -14.62 31.31 -1.54
C SER A 238 -14.94 31.13 -0.06
N MET A 239 -14.39 31.98 0.80
CA MET A 239 -14.62 31.90 2.25
C MET A 239 -16.06 32.24 2.67
N THR A 240 -16.81 32.89 1.79
CA THR A 240 -18.20 33.33 2.00
C THR A 240 -19.24 32.35 1.45
N LYS A 241 -18.82 31.29 0.75
CA LYS A 241 -19.71 30.27 0.18
C LYS A 241 -19.41 28.89 0.72
N VAL A 242 -20.46 28.11 0.93
CA VAL A 242 -20.35 26.71 1.35
C VAL A 242 -20.02 25.85 0.13
N PRO A 243 -18.99 24.96 0.20
CA PRO A 243 -18.72 24.00 -0.86
C PRO A 243 -19.75 22.85 -0.81
N VAL A 244 -20.84 23.00 -1.57
CA VAL A 244 -21.98 22.07 -1.53
C VAL A 244 -21.93 20.99 -2.62
N ASP A 245 -21.52 21.35 -3.84
CA ASP A 245 -21.51 20.46 -5.03
C ASP A 245 -20.10 20.16 -5.53
N VAL A 246 -19.18 19.92 -4.60
CA VAL A 246 -17.78 19.69 -4.93
C VAL A 246 -17.58 18.30 -5.54
N PRO A 247 -16.94 18.19 -6.72
CA PRO A 247 -16.56 16.90 -7.27
C PRO A 247 -15.64 16.14 -6.30
N PHE A 248 -16.01 14.91 -5.97
CA PHE A 248 -15.40 14.16 -4.87
C PHE A 248 -14.57 13.00 -5.40
N ASP A 249 -13.36 12.85 -4.87
CA ASP A 249 -12.49 11.72 -5.20
C ASP A 249 -12.50 10.67 -4.10
N TRP A 250 -13.04 9.51 -4.42
CA TRP A 250 -13.20 8.43 -3.45
C TRP A 250 -11.92 7.64 -3.17
N PHE A 251 -10.84 7.82 -3.93
CA PHE A 251 -9.59 7.12 -3.68
C PHE A 251 -8.78 7.78 -2.57
N TYR A 252 -8.78 9.10 -2.52
CA TYR A 252 -8.03 9.88 -1.53
C TYR A 252 -8.90 10.42 -0.41
N LEU A 253 -10.15 10.80 -0.70
CA LEU A 253 -10.96 11.60 0.22
C LEU A 253 -11.95 10.74 1.02
N PHE A 254 -12.02 9.42 0.81
CA PHE A 254 -12.96 8.51 1.49
C PHE A 254 -12.96 8.62 3.03
N ILE A 255 -11.88 9.12 3.61
CA ILE A 255 -11.76 9.33 5.06
C ILE A 255 -12.76 10.37 5.59
N TYR A 256 -13.09 11.42 4.81
CA TYR A 256 -13.99 12.49 5.27
C TYR A 256 -15.46 12.06 5.38
N PRO A 257 -16.07 11.38 4.38
CA PRO A 257 -17.41 10.83 4.51
C PRO A 257 -17.50 9.77 5.60
N LEU A 258 -16.43 8.98 5.78
CA LEU A 258 -16.37 8.00 6.86
C LEU A 258 -16.38 8.68 8.24
N ALA A 259 -15.63 9.77 8.40
CA ALA A 259 -15.60 10.54 9.63
C ALA A 259 -16.92 11.26 9.94
N SER A 260 -17.68 11.67 8.92
CA SER A 260 -18.97 12.36 9.14
C SER A 260 -20.11 11.42 9.55
N VAL A 261 -20.01 10.12 9.23
CA VAL A 261 -21.06 9.12 9.54
C VAL A 261 -20.78 8.37 10.84
N LEU A 262 -19.51 8.18 11.22
CA LEU A 262 -19.13 7.44 12.41
C LEU A 262 -18.94 8.37 13.64
N PRO A 263 -19.31 7.93 14.86
CA PRO A 263 -18.90 8.61 16.08
C PRO A 263 -17.36 8.73 16.17
N LYS A 264 -16.87 9.86 16.66
CA LYS A 264 -15.43 10.20 16.73
C LYS A 264 -14.55 9.06 17.28
N GLY A 265 -14.94 8.48 18.42
CA GLY A 265 -14.21 7.38 19.04
C GLY A 265 -14.17 6.11 18.18
N MET A 266 -15.26 5.79 17.47
CA MET A 266 -15.31 4.63 16.57
C MET A 266 -14.46 4.85 15.32
N PHE A 267 -14.51 6.07 14.73
CA PHE A 267 -13.67 6.44 13.60
C PHE A 267 -12.19 6.24 13.91
N TRP A 268 -11.69 6.81 15.02
CA TRP A 268 -10.29 6.69 15.41
C TRP A 268 -9.90 5.25 15.77
N ALA A 269 -10.78 4.49 16.44
CA ALA A 269 -10.54 3.09 16.73
C ALA A 269 -10.36 2.25 15.44
N ILE A 270 -11.18 2.49 14.41
CA ILE A 270 -11.06 1.80 13.12
C ILE A 270 -9.82 2.26 12.35
N ALA A 271 -9.59 3.57 12.26
CA ALA A 271 -8.49 4.14 11.48
C ALA A 271 -7.12 3.76 12.07
N VAL A 272 -6.91 4.03 13.36
CA VAL A 272 -5.64 3.73 14.05
C VAL A 272 -5.51 2.24 14.32
N GLY A 273 -6.56 1.59 14.82
CA GLY A 273 -6.55 0.16 15.10
C GLY A 273 -6.34 -0.68 13.82
N GLY A 274 -7.04 -0.35 12.74
CA GLY A 274 -6.85 -0.99 11.43
C GLY A 274 -5.43 -0.82 10.90
N THR A 275 -4.87 0.39 11.02
CA THR A 275 -3.47 0.66 10.64
C THR A 275 -2.50 -0.16 11.47
N ILE A 276 -2.63 -0.17 12.81
CA ILE A 276 -1.79 -0.97 13.70
C ILE A 276 -1.87 -2.46 13.36
N ILE A 277 -3.07 -2.99 13.13
CA ILE A 277 -3.29 -4.38 12.75
C ILE A 277 -2.58 -4.69 11.43
N LEU A 278 -2.70 -3.83 10.42
CA LEU A 278 -2.00 -4.02 9.14
C LEU A 278 -0.49 -4.07 9.34
N PHE A 279 0.09 -3.16 10.13
CA PHE A 279 1.53 -3.16 10.39
C PHE A 279 2.00 -4.38 11.19
N ILE A 280 1.25 -4.80 12.22
CA ILE A 280 1.63 -5.92 13.10
C ILE A 280 1.28 -7.28 12.49
N ALA A 281 0.44 -7.34 11.44
CA ALA A 281 -0.03 -8.58 10.81
C ALA A 281 1.05 -9.68 10.58
N PRO A 282 2.30 -9.37 10.14
CA PRO A 282 3.34 -10.39 9.96
C PRO A 282 3.73 -11.14 11.23
N TRP A 283 3.55 -10.52 12.41
CA TRP A 283 3.94 -11.03 13.72
C TRP A 283 2.77 -11.57 14.55
N ILE A 284 1.54 -11.45 14.06
CA ILE A 284 0.38 -12.02 14.74
C ILE A 284 0.44 -13.56 14.64
N GLY A 285 0.53 -14.21 15.81
CA GLY A 285 0.62 -15.67 15.96
C GLY A 285 2.05 -16.17 16.17
N ARG A 286 2.23 -17.50 16.31
CA ARG A 286 3.56 -18.12 16.45
C ARG A 286 4.06 -18.59 15.08
N PRO A 287 4.95 -17.85 14.39
CA PRO A 287 5.53 -18.33 13.13
C PRO A 287 6.38 -19.58 13.41
N LYS A 288 6.15 -20.66 12.66
CA LYS A 288 7.07 -21.81 12.67
C LYS A 288 8.44 -21.32 12.20
N ARG A 289 9.50 -21.55 13.00
CA ARG A 289 10.88 -21.28 12.56
C ARG A 289 11.15 -22.15 11.33
N GLN A 290 11.60 -21.52 10.24
CA GLN A 290 11.97 -22.27 9.05
C GLN A 290 13.47 -22.62 9.10
N PRO A 291 13.84 -23.85 8.72
CA PRO A 291 15.22 -24.30 8.76
C PRO A 291 16.03 -23.53 7.74
N THR A 292 17.20 -23.05 8.13
CA THR A 292 18.11 -22.35 7.23
C THR A 292 19.01 -23.36 6.52
N ALA A 293 19.28 -23.13 5.24
CA ALA A 293 20.24 -23.94 4.49
C ALA A 293 21.60 -23.96 5.21
N GLN A 294 22.33 -25.08 5.08
CA GLN A 294 23.66 -25.27 5.63
C GLN A 294 24.65 -25.56 4.50
N ILE A 295 25.89 -25.08 4.65
CA ILE A 295 26.98 -25.33 3.72
C ILE A 295 28.06 -26.17 4.42
N PHE A 296 28.36 -27.32 3.84
CA PHE A 296 29.45 -28.21 4.21
C PHE A 296 30.74 -27.72 3.55
N SER A 297 31.65 -27.14 4.34
CA SER A 297 32.89 -26.52 3.85
C SER A 297 33.80 -27.53 3.16
N GLU A 298 33.73 -28.79 3.60
CA GLU A 298 34.43 -29.95 3.09
C GLU A 298 33.93 -30.46 1.72
N LYS A 299 32.74 -30.04 1.29
CA LYS A 299 32.21 -30.34 -0.06
C LYS A 299 32.15 -29.09 -0.95
N CYS A 300 32.25 -27.91 -0.36
CA CYS A 300 32.16 -26.65 -1.10
C CYS A 300 33.40 -26.46 -1.96
N VAL A 301 33.20 -26.13 -3.25
CA VAL A 301 34.29 -25.86 -4.21
C VAL A 301 34.42 -24.38 -4.57
N GLY A 302 33.67 -23.50 -3.90
CA GLY A 302 33.77 -22.05 -4.12
C GLY A 302 33.28 -21.54 -5.48
N CYS A 303 32.50 -22.31 -6.25
CA CYS A 303 32.08 -21.95 -7.62
C CYS A 303 31.02 -20.82 -7.74
N GLU A 304 30.54 -20.29 -6.61
CA GLU A 304 29.59 -19.16 -6.50
C GLU A 304 28.18 -19.38 -7.08
N GLN A 305 27.87 -20.53 -7.68
CA GLN A 305 26.58 -20.75 -8.33
C GLN A 305 25.38 -20.57 -7.36
N CYS A 306 25.50 -21.09 -6.14
CA CYS A 306 24.48 -20.91 -5.11
C CYS A 306 24.30 -19.45 -4.66
N HIS A 307 25.37 -18.64 -4.70
CA HIS A 307 25.31 -17.19 -4.48
C HIS A 307 24.54 -16.49 -5.59
N LYS A 308 24.87 -16.78 -6.85
CA LYS A 308 24.21 -16.21 -8.03
C LYS A 308 22.72 -16.57 -8.07
N ASP A 309 22.38 -17.80 -7.70
CA ASP A 309 21.01 -18.33 -7.80
C ASP A 309 20.11 -17.92 -6.63
N CYS A 310 20.68 -17.52 -5.50
CA CYS A 310 19.89 -17.12 -4.34
C CYS A 310 19.11 -15.82 -4.61
N PRO A 311 17.77 -15.84 -4.68
CA PRO A 311 16.99 -14.64 -4.97
C PRO A 311 16.87 -13.70 -3.76
N TYR A 312 17.42 -14.09 -2.60
CA TYR A 312 17.33 -13.35 -1.35
C TYR A 312 18.69 -12.83 -0.87
N GLU A 313 19.76 -13.04 -1.65
CA GLU A 313 21.15 -12.75 -1.23
C GLU A 313 21.47 -13.34 0.15
N ALA A 314 20.96 -14.55 0.41
CA ALA A 314 21.15 -15.25 1.66
C ALA A 314 22.44 -16.09 1.66
N ILE A 315 23.14 -16.17 0.52
CA ILE A 315 24.44 -16.84 0.41
C ILE A 315 25.49 -15.75 0.15
N ARG A 316 26.55 -15.73 0.94
CA ARG A 316 27.72 -14.85 0.76
C ARG A 316 28.94 -15.72 0.49
N MET A 317 29.78 -15.30 -0.45
CA MET A 317 31.09 -15.91 -0.65
C MET A 317 32.09 -15.24 0.28
N VAL A 318 32.77 -16.03 1.11
CA VAL A 318 33.79 -15.54 2.04
C VAL A 318 35.13 -16.21 1.76
N PRO A 319 36.27 -15.53 2.03
CA PRO A 319 37.57 -16.15 1.93
C PRO A 319 37.66 -17.41 2.79
N ARG A 320 38.20 -18.47 2.21
CA ARG A 320 38.34 -19.76 2.87
C ARG A 320 39.52 -19.76 3.85
N LYS A 321 39.41 -20.53 4.93
CA LYS A 321 40.44 -20.64 5.99
C LYS A 321 40.89 -22.08 6.29
N ASP A 322 40.34 -23.07 5.59
CA ASP A 322 40.52 -24.50 5.88
C ASP A 322 41.66 -25.17 5.08
N GLY A 323 42.46 -24.40 4.35
CA GLY A 323 43.63 -24.89 3.60
C GLY A 323 43.32 -25.64 2.28
N ARG A 324 42.06 -25.74 1.86
CA ARG A 324 41.69 -26.37 0.58
C ARG A 324 42.01 -25.48 -0.62
N PRO A 325 42.14 -26.03 -1.85
CA PRO A 325 42.63 -25.31 -3.02
C PRO A 325 41.70 -24.20 -3.56
N TYR A 326 40.52 -24.00 -2.97
CA TYR A 326 39.55 -23.01 -3.42
C TYR A 326 39.69 -21.70 -2.65
N LEU A 327 39.64 -20.56 -3.33
CA LEU A 327 39.79 -19.24 -2.69
C LEU A 327 38.62 -18.89 -1.77
N PHE A 328 37.41 -19.35 -2.10
CA PHE A 328 36.18 -18.96 -1.41
C PHE A 328 35.39 -20.17 -0.89
N GLN A 329 34.54 -19.90 0.10
CA GLN A 329 33.49 -20.80 0.56
C GLN A 329 32.16 -20.04 0.69
N ALA A 330 31.05 -20.75 0.51
CA ALA A 330 29.73 -20.18 0.68
C ALA A 330 29.33 -20.19 2.16
N GLU A 331 28.75 -19.09 2.64
CA GLU A 331 28.21 -18.93 3.99
C GLU A 331 26.75 -18.46 3.89
N VAL A 332 25.89 -18.97 4.76
CA VAL A 332 24.46 -18.64 4.75
C VAL A 332 24.16 -17.54 5.76
N ILE A 333 23.60 -16.42 5.28
CA ILE A 333 23.04 -15.36 6.10
C ILE A 333 21.63 -15.79 6.55
N SER A 334 21.54 -16.40 7.72
CA SER A 334 20.30 -16.97 8.27
C SER A 334 19.11 -16.00 8.25
N GLY A 335 19.34 -14.72 8.57
CA GLY A 335 18.29 -13.68 8.56
C GLY A 335 17.76 -13.27 7.18
N ARG A 336 18.35 -13.77 6.09
CA ARG A 336 17.90 -13.58 4.70
C ARG A 336 17.37 -14.87 4.07
N CYS A 337 17.65 -16.04 4.67
CA CYS A 337 17.28 -17.32 4.10
C CYS A 337 15.75 -17.52 4.11
N ALA A 338 15.18 -17.82 2.95
CA ALA A 338 13.76 -18.12 2.79
C ALA A 338 13.45 -19.63 2.88
N SER A 339 14.42 -20.48 3.23
CA SER A 339 14.26 -21.93 3.35
C SER A 339 13.71 -22.62 2.09
N CYS A 340 14.01 -22.04 0.92
CA CYS A 340 13.51 -22.51 -0.37
C CYS A 340 14.32 -23.66 -0.97
N GLY A 341 15.53 -23.91 -0.47
CA GLY A 341 16.44 -24.94 -0.97
C GLY A 341 17.04 -24.66 -2.36
N THR A 342 16.83 -23.49 -2.97
CA THR A 342 17.42 -23.17 -4.28
C THR A 342 18.94 -23.35 -4.32
N CYS A 343 19.65 -22.99 -3.24
CA CYS A 343 21.09 -23.23 -3.13
C CYS A 343 21.48 -24.71 -3.18
N VAL A 344 20.62 -25.63 -2.71
CA VAL A 344 20.80 -27.08 -2.80
C VAL A 344 20.67 -27.55 -4.25
N GLY A 345 19.63 -27.11 -4.96
CA GLY A 345 19.47 -27.42 -6.37
C GLY A 345 20.60 -26.89 -7.24
N SER A 346 21.11 -25.71 -6.91
CA SER A 346 22.21 -25.05 -7.63
C SER A 346 23.60 -25.59 -7.27
N CYS A 347 23.73 -26.48 -6.28
CA CYS A 347 25.02 -26.99 -5.83
C CYS A 347 25.40 -28.28 -6.57
N GLY A 348 26.29 -28.19 -7.55
CA GLY A 348 26.81 -29.36 -8.25
C GLY A 348 27.76 -30.24 -7.43
N SER A 349 28.32 -29.72 -6.33
CA SER A 349 29.23 -30.48 -5.44
C SER A 349 28.55 -31.04 -4.18
N ASN A 350 27.20 -30.96 -4.10
CA ASN A 350 26.41 -31.39 -2.95
C ASN A 350 26.87 -30.84 -1.59
N ALA A 351 27.42 -29.62 -1.60
CA ALA A 351 27.86 -28.91 -0.40
C ALA A 351 26.75 -28.21 0.35
N SER A 352 25.64 -27.88 -0.31
CA SER A 352 24.50 -27.22 0.31
C SER A 352 23.42 -28.23 0.65
N ASN A 353 22.84 -28.15 1.85
CA ASN A 353 21.75 -29.03 2.25
C ASN A 353 20.70 -28.30 3.11
N MET A 354 19.53 -28.91 3.26
CA MET A 354 18.48 -28.47 4.19
C MET A 354 18.46 -29.40 5.40
N PRO A 355 18.54 -28.89 6.64
CA PRO A 355 18.72 -29.74 7.83
C PRO A 355 17.48 -30.56 8.20
N ASP A 356 16.30 -30.15 7.75
CA ASP A 356 15.03 -30.86 7.95
C ASP A 356 14.74 -31.91 6.87
N ARG A 357 15.44 -31.84 5.73
CA ARG A 357 15.28 -32.78 4.63
C ARG A 357 16.53 -32.81 3.76
N THR A 358 17.40 -33.75 4.10
CA THR A 358 18.68 -33.93 3.42
C THR A 358 18.52 -34.59 2.06
N MET A 359 19.48 -34.41 1.16
CA MET A 359 19.49 -35.08 -0.15
C MET A 359 19.52 -36.61 0.00
N GLU A 360 20.30 -37.11 0.95
CA GLU A 360 20.41 -38.54 1.24
C GLU A 360 19.06 -39.14 1.66
N GLN A 361 18.29 -38.44 2.51
CA GLN A 361 16.94 -38.86 2.91
C GLN A 361 15.95 -38.86 1.72
N ILE A 362 16.12 -37.93 0.77
CA ILE A 362 15.29 -37.85 -0.44
C ILE A 362 15.57 -39.05 -1.35
N GLU A 363 16.84 -39.39 -1.55
CA GLU A 363 17.26 -40.56 -2.35
C GLU A 363 16.77 -41.87 -1.74
N GLU A 364 16.85 -42.02 -0.41
CA GLU A 364 16.31 -43.18 0.31
C GLU A 364 14.78 -43.29 0.14
N GLU A 365 14.07 -42.16 0.26
CA GLU A 365 12.61 -42.09 0.05
C GLU A 365 12.23 -42.53 -1.38
N ILE A 366 12.94 -42.04 -2.39
CA ILE A 366 12.70 -42.42 -3.81
C ILE A 366 12.93 -43.92 -4.01
N THR A 367 14.05 -44.43 -3.53
CA THR A 367 14.42 -45.85 -3.66
C THR A 367 13.35 -46.75 -3.02
N LYS A 368 12.89 -46.38 -1.83
CA LYS A 368 11.82 -47.10 -1.12
C LYS A 368 10.49 -47.06 -1.87
N LEU A 369 10.09 -45.90 -2.39
CA LEU A 369 8.84 -45.74 -3.13
C LEU A 369 8.84 -46.59 -4.42
N LEU A 370 9.96 -46.58 -5.15
CA LEU A 370 10.13 -47.38 -6.37
C LEU A 370 10.13 -48.88 -6.09
N TYR A 371 10.82 -49.31 -5.03
CA TYR A 371 10.82 -50.71 -4.59
C TYR A 371 9.40 -51.21 -4.26
N LEU A 372 8.63 -50.43 -3.50
CA LEU A 372 7.24 -50.76 -3.17
C LEU A 372 6.34 -50.76 -4.40
N SER A 373 6.49 -49.79 -5.31
CA SER A 373 5.71 -49.72 -6.55
C SER A 373 5.90 -50.96 -7.44
N LYS A 374 7.16 -51.41 -7.62
CA LYS A 374 7.48 -52.60 -8.43
C LYS A 374 6.89 -53.88 -7.85
N LYS A 375 6.79 -53.98 -6.52
CA LYS A 375 6.20 -55.13 -5.83
C LYS A 375 4.68 -55.16 -5.93
N GLU A 376 4.03 -54.00 -6.03
CA GLU A 376 2.57 -53.88 -5.99
C GLU A 376 1.89 -53.99 -7.36
N ASN A 377 2.52 -53.58 -8.46
CA ASN A 377 1.92 -53.66 -9.81
C ASN A 377 2.99 -53.72 -10.92
N GLY A 378 2.79 -54.59 -11.91
CA GLY A 378 3.63 -54.68 -13.13
C GLY A 378 3.43 -53.54 -14.14
N ARG A 379 3.04 -52.34 -13.69
CA ARG A 379 2.85 -51.13 -14.51
C ARG A 379 4.07 -50.21 -14.43
N ALA A 380 4.18 -49.28 -15.38
CA ALA A 380 5.25 -48.29 -15.40
C ALA A 380 5.28 -47.45 -14.10
N SER A 381 6.42 -47.42 -13.43
CA SER A 381 6.62 -46.70 -12.17
C SER A 381 7.08 -45.27 -12.43
N ILE A 382 6.26 -44.29 -12.07
CA ILE A 382 6.52 -42.87 -12.31
C ILE A 382 6.80 -42.16 -10.99
N VAL A 383 7.85 -41.33 -10.95
CA VAL A 383 8.18 -40.48 -9.79
C VAL A 383 7.96 -39.01 -10.12
N GLY A 384 7.10 -38.35 -9.35
CA GLY A 384 6.87 -36.91 -9.43
C GLY A 384 7.66 -36.14 -8.37
N LEU A 385 8.50 -35.21 -8.80
CA LEU A 385 9.22 -34.27 -7.95
C LEU A 385 8.45 -32.94 -7.92
N VAL A 386 7.72 -32.68 -6.84
CA VAL A 386 6.66 -31.66 -6.82
C VAL A 386 6.94 -30.56 -5.80
N CYS A 387 6.90 -29.30 -6.24
CA CYS A 387 6.91 -28.13 -5.36
C CYS A 387 5.66 -28.10 -4.46
N GLU A 388 5.84 -27.84 -3.16
CA GLU A 388 4.76 -27.76 -2.17
C GLU A 388 3.68 -26.71 -2.51
N LYS A 389 4.06 -25.69 -3.28
CA LYS A 389 3.20 -24.54 -3.62
C LYS A 389 2.70 -24.53 -5.06
N SER A 390 3.08 -25.49 -5.91
CA SER A 390 2.67 -25.50 -7.33
C SER A 390 1.28 -26.06 -7.55
N VAL A 391 0.88 -27.06 -6.78
CA VAL A 391 -0.39 -27.78 -6.92
C VAL A 391 -1.04 -28.02 -5.56
N ASN A 392 -2.34 -28.32 -5.55
CA ASN A 392 -3.06 -28.64 -4.32
C ASN A 392 -2.70 -30.06 -3.84
N GLN A 393 -1.60 -30.19 -3.09
CA GLN A 393 -1.08 -31.50 -2.65
C GLN A 393 -2.08 -32.33 -1.85
N ARG A 394 -2.96 -31.71 -1.06
CA ARG A 394 -3.96 -32.43 -0.24
C ARG A 394 -5.02 -33.15 -1.06
N GLU A 395 -5.29 -32.63 -2.26
CA GLU A 395 -6.25 -33.22 -3.20
C GLU A 395 -5.54 -34.19 -4.15
N LEU A 396 -4.29 -33.89 -4.49
CA LEU A 396 -3.49 -34.68 -5.43
C LEU A 396 -2.93 -35.97 -4.82
N ILE A 397 -2.41 -35.91 -3.58
CA ILE A 397 -1.56 -36.95 -2.99
C ILE A 397 -2.26 -37.59 -1.80
N ASP A 398 -2.29 -38.93 -1.74
CA ASP A 398 -2.54 -39.65 -0.51
C ASP A 398 -1.31 -39.55 0.40
N ILE A 399 -1.48 -38.89 1.54
CA ILE A 399 -0.39 -38.58 2.49
C ILE A 399 0.28 -39.85 3.01
N LYS A 400 -0.46 -40.95 3.17
CA LYS A 400 0.07 -42.21 3.72
C LYS A 400 0.91 -42.96 2.70
N SER A 401 0.36 -43.15 1.49
CA SER A 401 1.03 -43.91 0.43
C SER A 401 2.00 -43.08 -0.40
N LYS A 402 1.96 -41.74 -0.30
CA LYS A 402 2.70 -40.79 -1.15
C LYS A 402 2.41 -40.98 -2.65
N LYS A 403 1.26 -41.54 -2.99
CA LYS A 403 0.83 -41.78 -4.38
C LYS A 403 -0.23 -40.77 -4.79
N ILE A 404 -0.40 -40.57 -6.10
CA ILE A 404 -1.52 -39.76 -6.61
C ILE A 404 -2.84 -40.50 -6.39
N ASN A 405 -3.87 -39.77 -5.94
CA ASN A 405 -5.22 -40.29 -5.80
C ASN A 405 -5.74 -40.79 -7.17
N GLY A 406 -6.02 -42.09 -7.28
CA GLY A 406 -6.47 -42.73 -8.52
C GLY A 406 -5.35 -43.17 -9.47
N MET A 407 -4.07 -42.99 -9.13
CA MET A 407 -2.90 -43.40 -9.93
C MET A 407 -1.83 -44.06 -9.02
N PRO A 408 -2.00 -45.34 -8.63
CA PRO A 408 -1.18 -46.00 -7.61
C PRO A 408 0.26 -46.33 -8.06
N ASN A 409 0.57 -46.18 -9.34
CA ASN A 409 1.92 -46.33 -9.92
C ASN A 409 2.69 -45.00 -10.00
N VAL A 410 2.07 -43.89 -9.58
CA VAL A 410 2.70 -42.56 -9.58
C VAL A 410 2.99 -42.13 -8.14
N SER A 411 4.25 -42.19 -7.75
CA SER A 411 4.74 -41.78 -6.44
C SER A 411 5.22 -40.32 -6.45
N ILE A 412 4.96 -39.57 -5.37
CA ILE A 412 5.27 -38.14 -5.27
C ILE A 412 6.25 -37.87 -4.12
N VAL A 413 7.33 -37.18 -4.48
CA VAL A 413 8.29 -36.60 -3.54
C VAL A 413 8.13 -35.08 -3.56
N THR A 414 7.74 -34.53 -2.40
CA THR A 414 7.47 -33.09 -2.25
C THR A 414 8.72 -32.32 -1.87
N PHE A 415 8.96 -31.17 -2.52
CA PHE A 415 10.03 -30.22 -2.18
C PHE A 415 9.43 -28.88 -1.72
N PRO A 416 10.09 -28.13 -0.82
CA PRO A 416 9.67 -26.76 -0.48
C PRO A 416 9.52 -25.87 -1.72
N CYS A 417 10.44 -26.02 -2.67
CA CYS A 417 10.41 -25.34 -3.96
C CYS A 417 10.97 -26.26 -5.05
N ALA A 418 10.46 -26.13 -6.28
CA ALA A 418 11.08 -26.76 -7.46
C ALA A 418 12.55 -26.36 -7.65
N GLY A 419 12.94 -25.16 -7.17
CA GLY A 419 14.33 -24.72 -7.20
C GLY A 419 15.30 -25.59 -6.37
N MET A 420 14.81 -26.36 -5.40
CA MET A 420 15.62 -27.30 -4.61
C MET A 420 15.94 -28.59 -5.37
N ILE A 421 15.13 -28.95 -6.36
CA ILE A 421 15.29 -30.20 -7.10
C ILE A 421 16.61 -30.15 -7.85
N ASN A 422 17.58 -30.95 -7.41
CA ASN A 422 18.88 -31.13 -8.05
C ASN A 422 18.77 -32.24 -9.12
N HIS A 423 19.60 -32.17 -10.15
CA HIS A 423 19.65 -33.13 -11.26
C HIS A 423 19.98 -34.54 -10.79
N PHE A 424 20.83 -34.66 -9.76
CA PHE A 424 21.15 -35.94 -9.14
C PHE A 424 19.91 -36.69 -8.63
N VAL A 425 18.87 -35.98 -8.20
CA VAL A 425 17.61 -36.63 -7.75
C VAL A 425 16.87 -37.26 -8.93
N ILE A 426 16.92 -36.62 -10.09
CA ILE A 426 16.26 -37.12 -11.31
C ILE A 426 17.04 -38.32 -11.85
N GLU A 427 18.37 -38.21 -11.88
CA GLU A 427 19.27 -39.30 -12.25
C GLU A 427 19.08 -40.50 -11.33
N HIS A 428 19.14 -40.30 -10.01
CA HIS A 428 18.94 -41.35 -8.99
C HIS A 428 17.59 -42.04 -9.12
N ALA A 429 16.51 -41.30 -9.40
CA ALA A 429 15.19 -41.88 -9.61
C ALA A 429 15.15 -42.82 -10.83
N ILE A 430 15.79 -42.42 -11.94
CA ILE A 430 15.86 -43.25 -13.15
C ILE A 430 16.78 -44.45 -12.93
N GLU A 431 17.95 -44.26 -12.30
CA GLU A 431 18.90 -45.34 -11.99
C GLU A 431 18.32 -46.36 -10.99
N SER A 432 17.47 -45.91 -10.06
CA SER A 432 16.69 -46.77 -9.16
C SER A 432 15.53 -47.50 -9.87
N GLY A 433 15.36 -47.23 -11.16
CA GLY A 433 14.45 -47.90 -12.08
C GLY A 433 13.03 -47.33 -12.10
N ALA A 434 12.90 -46.00 -12.04
CA ALA A 434 11.71 -45.30 -12.52
C ALA A 434 11.62 -45.39 -14.05
N ASP A 435 10.42 -45.68 -14.57
CA ASP A 435 10.15 -45.66 -16.01
C ASP A 435 10.03 -44.23 -16.54
N GLY A 436 9.58 -43.30 -15.69
CA GLY A 436 9.52 -41.88 -15.98
C GLY A 436 9.59 -41.01 -14.72
N VAL A 437 10.09 -39.79 -14.90
CA VAL A 437 10.17 -38.76 -13.85
C VAL A 437 9.50 -37.50 -14.36
N PHE A 438 8.73 -36.81 -13.50
CA PHE A 438 8.28 -35.47 -13.82
C PHE A 438 8.59 -34.46 -12.73
N VAL A 439 8.82 -33.21 -13.13
CA VAL A 439 9.06 -32.08 -12.22
C VAL A 439 7.88 -31.12 -12.30
N ALA A 440 7.25 -30.82 -11.17
CA ALA A 440 6.15 -29.86 -11.12
C ALA A 440 6.50 -28.63 -10.26
N GLY A 441 6.48 -27.44 -10.86
CA GLY A 441 6.78 -26.17 -10.20
C GLY A 441 5.68 -25.13 -10.36
N CYS A 442 5.79 -24.04 -9.60
CA CYS A 442 4.86 -22.92 -9.72
C CYS A 442 4.95 -22.31 -11.11
N GLN A 443 3.82 -21.87 -11.64
CA GLN A 443 3.71 -21.10 -12.86
C GLN A 443 4.67 -19.90 -12.89
N THR A 444 5.24 -19.63 -14.06
CA THR A 444 6.17 -18.51 -14.29
C THR A 444 5.49 -17.18 -13.95
N GLY A 445 6.20 -16.31 -13.22
CA GLY A 445 5.65 -15.06 -12.67
C GLY A 445 5.02 -15.22 -11.28
N GLU A 446 4.57 -16.42 -10.93
CA GLU A 446 3.86 -16.72 -9.67
C GLU A 446 4.63 -17.62 -8.71
N CYS A 447 5.93 -17.77 -8.93
CA CYS A 447 6.75 -18.59 -8.06
C CYS A 447 6.74 -18.01 -6.64
N ASN A 448 6.26 -18.80 -5.67
CA ASN A 448 6.26 -18.39 -4.27
C ASN A 448 7.67 -17.98 -3.84
N PHE A 449 8.71 -18.72 -4.22
CA PHE A 449 10.09 -18.36 -3.86
C PHE A 449 10.81 -17.49 -4.90
N ARG A 450 10.06 -16.63 -5.62
CA ARG A 450 10.52 -15.69 -6.65
C ARG A 450 11.08 -16.36 -7.91
N GLU A 451 12.25 -17.01 -7.82
CA GLU A 451 12.99 -17.52 -8.99
C GLU A 451 13.19 -19.04 -8.99
N GLY A 452 12.69 -19.77 -7.99
CA GLY A 452 12.93 -21.22 -7.89
C GLY A 452 12.45 -22.02 -9.11
N SER A 453 11.24 -21.76 -9.62
CA SER A 453 10.76 -22.40 -10.87
C SER A 453 11.60 -22.02 -12.08
N LYS A 454 12.02 -20.75 -12.18
CA LYS A 454 12.86 -20.23 -13.27
C LYS A 454 14.21 -20.96 -13.30
N TRP A 455 14.85 -21.15 -12.15
CA TRP A 455 16.13 -21.87 -12.06
C TRP A 455 15.99 -23.37 -12.26
N ALA A 456 14.89 -23.99 -11.82
CA ALA A 456 14.63 -25.38 -12.16
C ALA A 456 14.45 -25.58 -13.68
N GLN A 457 13.69 -24.69 -14.34
CA GLN A 457 13.53 -24.71 -15.80
C GLN A 457 14.86 -24.56 -16.54
N ALA A 458 15.62 -23.50 -16.23
CA ALA A 458 16.88 -23.21 -16.92
C ALA A 458 17.86 -24.38 -16.80
N ARG A 459 17.94 -25.01 -15.62
CA ARG A 459 18.83 -26.15 -15.44
C ARG A 459 18.35 -27.42 -16.17
N LEU A 460 17.04 -27.68 -16.21
CA LEU A 460 16.47 -28.80 -16.97
C LEU A 460 16.60 -28.60 -18.50
N LYS A 461 16.62 -27.34 -18.97
CA LYS A 461 16.89 -26.97 -20.36
C LYS A 461 18.38 -27.00 -20.74
N GLY A 462 19.28 -27.24 -19.76
CA GLY A 462 20.72 -27.17 -19.98
C GLY A 462 21.28 -25.74 -20.13
N GLU A 463 20.45 -24.72 -19.89
CA GLU A 463 20.83 -23.30 -19.96
C GLU A 463 21.57 -22.83 -18.70
N ARG A 464 21.59 -23.65 -17.64
CA ARG A 464 22.19 -23.31 -16.34
C ARG A 464 22.73 -24.56 -15.64
N ALA A 465 23.89 -24.44 -15.00
CA ALA A 465 24.47 -25.51 -14.19
C ALA A 465 23.77 -25.66 -12.81
N PRO A 466 23.80 -26.85 -12.18
CA PRO A 466 24.17 -28.13 -12.79
C PRO A 466 23.17 -28.51 -13.90
N VAL A 467 23.68 -29.10 -14.99
CA VAL A 467 22.86 -29.55 -16.13
C VAL A 467 22.49 -31.01 -15.92
N LEU A 468 21.30 -31.42 -16.38
CA LEU A 468 20.91 -32.83 -16.38
C LEU A 468 21.82 -33.60 -17.31
N VAL A 469 22.49 -34.66 -16.83
CA VAL A 469 23.27 -35.54 -17.71
C VAL A 469 22.85 -36.98 -17.46
N LEU A 470 21.94 -37.49 -18.30
CA LEU A 470 21.52 -38.88 -18.23
C LEU A 470 22.62 -39.78 -18.82
N ARG A 471 23.00 -40.84 -18.09
CA ARG A 471 24.04 -41.79 -18.49
C ARG A 471 23.50 -42.84 -19.48
N GLY A 472 24.36 -43.32 -20.39
CA GLY A 472 24.05 -44.40 -21.33
C GLY A 472 23.01 -44.02 -22.39
N GLU A 473 22.20 -44.98 -22.83
CA GLU A 473 21.13 -44.78 -23.84
C GLU A 473 19.81 -44.25 -23.25
N VAL A 474 19.85 -43.67 -22.04
CA VAL A 474 18.65 -43.18 -21.36
C VAL A 474 18.14 -41.90 -22.03
N SER A 475 16.97 -42.00 -22.67
CA SER A 475 16.34 -40.86 -23.35
C SER A 475 15.77 -39.80 -22.39
N TYR A 476 16.02 -38.52 -22.70
CA TYR A 476 15.38 -37.36 -22.05
C TYR A 476 13.85 -37.38 -22.14
N SER A 477 13.26 -38.17 -23.05
CA SER A 477 11.81 -38.36 -23.12
C SER A 477 11.19 -38.93 -21.85
N LYS A 478 12.00 -39.59 -21.00
CA LYS A 478 11.58 -40.08 -19.68
C LYS A 478 11.41 -38.97 -18.64
N VAL A 479 11.76 -37.71 -18.96
CA VAL A 479 11.62 -36.58 -18.05
C VAL A 479 10.59 -35.58 -18.58
N ARG A 480 9.60 -35.23 -17.76
CA ARG A 480 8.58 -34.22 -18.07
C ARG A 480 8.62 -33.05 -17.08
N THR A 481 8.18 -31.87 -17.51
CA THR A 481 8.10 -30.70 -16.62
C THR A 481 6.74 -30.02 -16.74
N TYR A 482 6.19 -29.58 -15.61
CA TYR A 482 4.90 -28.92 -15.53
C TYR A 482 5.01 -27.65 -14.67
N TRP A 483 4.57 -26.51 -15.21
CA TRP A 483 4.64 -25.21 -14.55
C TRP A 483 3.24 -24.63 -14.39
N LEU A 484 2.65 -24.88 -13.23
CA LEU A 484 1.19 -24.80 -13.03
C LEU A 484 0.83 -23.92 -11.82
N SER A 485 -0.40 -23.40 -11.84
CA SER A 485 -1.08 -22.80 -10.70
C SER A 485 -1.78 -23.87 -9.85
N PRO A 486 -2.00 -23.64 -8.54
CA PRO A 486 -2.71 -24.57 -7.67
C PRO A 486 -4.08 -25.03 -8.16
N LEU A 487 -4.76 -24.26 -9.03
CA LEU A 487 -6.05 -24.64 -9.60
C LEU A 487 -5.96 -25.63 -10.76
N GLN A 488 -4.77 -25.81 -11.33
CA GLN A 488 -4.55 -26.69 -12.48
C GLN A 488 -4.20 -28.12 -12.05
N THR A 489 -4.55 -28.51 -10.81
CA THR A 489 -4.30 -29.86 -10.28
C THR A 489 -4.95 -30.94 -11.18
N GLY A 490 -6.17 -30.70 -11.67
CA GLY A 490 -6.82 -31.63 -12.62
C GLY A 490 -6.13 -31.70 -13.99
N GLN A 491 -5.55 -30.59 -14.46
CA GLN A 491 -4.75 -30.58 -15.69
C GLN A 491 -3.49 -31.41 -15.50
N LEU A 492 -2.81 -31.28 -14.36
CA LEU A 492 -1.63 -32.10 -14.04
C LEU A 492 -1.97 -33.60 -14.08
N ILE A 493 -3.07 -34.02 -13.46
CA ILE A 493 -3.51 -35.43 -13.46
C ILE A 493 -3.72 -35.93 -14.90
N ASN A 494 -4.39 -35.14 -15.75
CA ASN A 494 -4.61 -35.51 -17.14
C ASN A 494 -3.28 -35.66 -17.92
N GLU A 495 -2.36 -34.71 -17.76
CA GLU A 495 -1.03 -34.76 -18.41
C GLU A 495 -0.17 -35.94 -17.94
N ILE A 496 -0.27 -36.31 -16.66
CA ILE A 496 0.41 -37.49 -16.12
C ILE A 496 -0.17 -38.77 -16.74
N GLY A 497 -1.49 -38.86 -16.89
CA GLY A 497 -2.12 -40.02 -17.56
C GLY A 497 -1.75 -40.13 -19.05
N ILE A 498 -1.48 -39.02 -19.73
CA ILE A 498 -0.92 -39.03 -21.10
C ILE A 498 0.52 -39.55 -21.05
N PHE A 499 1.33 -39.04 -20.13
CA PHE A 499 2.73 -39.44 -19.96
C PHE A 499 2.86 -40.94 -19.64
N GLU A 500 2.00 -41.48 -18.78
CA GLU A 500 1.93 -42.91 -18.47
C GLU A 500 1.70 -43.76 -19.72
N LYS A 501 0.70 -43.40 -20.55
CA LYS A 501 0.40 -44.11 -21.80
C LYS A 501 1.54 -44.03 -22.83
N GLU A 502 2.27 -42.91 -22.87
CA GLU A 502 3.44 -42.75 -23.74
C GLU A 502 4.58 -43.70 -23.33
N LEU A 503 4.81 -43.85 -22.02
CA LEU A 503 5.83 -44.76 -21.49
C LEU A 503 5.49 -46.24 -21.76
N GLU A 504 4.22 -46.62 -21.63
CA GLU A 504 3.77 -48.00 -21.85
C GLU A 504 3.88 -48.44 -23.32
N ASN A 505 3.57 -47.55 -24.27
CA ASN A 505 3.46 -47.93 -25.69
C ASN A 505 4.80 -47.98 -26.45
N LYS A 506 5.93 -47.62 -25.83
CA LYS A 506 7.25 -47.45 -26.50
C LYS A 506 7.18 -46.66 -27.82
N LEU A 507 6.11 -45.89 -28.05
CA LEU A 507 5.95 -45.06 -29.24
C LEU A 507 7.14 -44.11 -29.26
N ASN A 508 7.83 -44.04 -30.40
CA ASN A 508 8.94 -43.13 -30.64
C ASN A 508 8.60 -41.79 -29.99
N ALA A 509 9.23 -41.53 -28.85
CA ALA A 509 8.97 -40.33 -28.09
C ALA A 509 9.49 -39.19 -28.94
N ALA A 510 8.62 -38.63 -29.78
CA ALA A 510 8.93 -37.57 -30.70
C ALA A 510 9.75 -36.54 -29.94
N ALA A 511 10.98 -36.29 -30.40
CA ALA A 511 12.01 -35.48 -29.76
C ALA A 511 11.35 -34.33 -28.99
N TYR A 512 11.23 -34.52 -27.67
CA TYR A 512 10.48 -33.58 -26.86
C TYR A 512 11.40 -32.39 -26.58
N GLU A 513 11.27 -31.36 -27.41
CA GLU A 513 11.58 -30.01 -26.96
C GLU A 513 10.78 -29.76 -25.68
N ILE A 514 11.41 -29.19 -24.66
CA ILE A 514 10.78 -28.73 -23.43
C ILE A 514 9.70 -27.71 -23.83
N LYS A 515 8.51 -28.21 -24.12
CA LYS A 515 7.36 -27.38 -24.46
C LYS A 515 6.95 -26.69 -23.18
N ASP A 516 7.27 -25.41 -23.10
CA ASP A 516 6.44 -24.49 -22.33
C ASP A 516 4.99 -24.80 -22.75
N LEU A 517 4.11 -25.08 -21.79
CA LEU A 517 2.70 -25.40 -22.02
C LEU A 517 2.04 -24.26 -22.82
N ASN A 518 2.21 -24.30 -24.14
CA ASN A 518 1.52 -23.46 -25.09
C ASN A 518 0.15 -24.08 -25.24
N ILE A 519 -0.82 -23.38 -24.66
CA ILE A 519 -2.25 -23.50 -24.89
C ILE A 519 -2.50 -23.82 -26.39
N PRO A 520 -3.37 -24.80 -26.72
CA PRO A 520 -3.52 -25.36 -28.06
C PRO A 520 -3.52 -24.33 -29.20
N LYS A 521 -2.89 -24.71 -30.32
CA LYS A 521 -2.58 -23.91 -31.52
C LYS A 521 -3.79 -23.43 -32.36
N GLU A 522 -5.02 -23.62 -31.91
CA GLU A 522 -6.19 -23.18 -32.70
C GLU A 522 -6.62 -21.73 -32.38
N MET A 523 -6.86 -20.98 -33.45
CA MET A 523 -7.39 -19.62 -33.55
C MET A 523 -6.36 -18.48 -33.55
N ALA A 524 -5.85 -18.18 -34.75
CA ALA A 524 -5.09 -16.96 -35.06
C ALA A 524 -5.84 -15.66 -34.70
N LEU A 525 -7.19 -15.67 -34.73
CA LEU A 525 -8.03 -14.53 -34.32
C LEU A 525 -7.97 -14.23 -32.81
N LYS A 526 -7.73 -15.26 -31.97
CA LYS A 526 -7.53 -15.08 -30.52
C LYS A 526 -6.15 -14.50 -30.17
N LYS A 527 -5.19 -14.52 -31.10
CA LYS A 527 -3.82 -14.01 -30.87
C LYS A 527 -3.81 -12.48 -30.76
N ALA A 528 -4.67 -11.78 -31.50
CA ALA A 528 -4.82 -10.32 -31.40
C ALA A 528 -5.52 -9.91 -30.08
N ILE A 529 -6.55 -10.63 -29.67
CA ILE A 529 -7.31 -10.38 -28.43
C ILE A 529 -6.50 -10.77 -27.17
N ARG A 530 -5.68 -11.85 -27.23
CA ARG A 530 -4.80 -12.32 -26.14
C ARG A 530 -3.62 -11.40 -25.84
N ILE A 531 -3.23 -10.51 -26.77
CA ILE A 531 -2.09 -9.60 -26.60
C ILE A 531 -2.50 -8.34 -25.82
N SER A 532 -3.77 -7.95 -25.87
CA SER A 532 -4.21 -6.73 -25.22
C SER A 532 -4.67 -7.05 -23.80
N ALA A 533 -3.88 -6.67 -22.78
CA ALA A 533 -4.32 -6.62 -21.38
C ALA A 533 -5.48 -5.62 -21.15
N ILE A 534 -5.95 -4.97 -22.24
CA ILE A 534 -6.91 -3.89 -22.30
C ILE A 534 -8.21 -4.23 -21.56
N PRO A 535 -8.91 -5.37 -21.75
CA PRO A 535 -10.22 -5.58 -21.10
C PRO A 535 -10.17 -5.61 -19.57
N VAL A 536 -9.12 -6.19 -18.99
CA VAL A 536 -8.94 -6.23 -17.52
C VAL A 536 -8.41 -4.91 -16.98
N LEU A 537 -7.61 -4.18 -17.74
CA LEU A 537 -7.12 -2.85 -17.34
C LEU A 537 -8.15 -1.74 -17.58
N ILE A 538 -9.15 -1.95 -18.44
CA ILE A 538 -10.28 -1.04 -18.64
C ILE A 538 -11.14 -0.97 -17.37
N ILE A 539 -11.37 -2.08 -16.67
CA ILE A 539 -12.19 -2.09 -15.45
C ILE A 539 -11.66 -1.09 -14.40
N PRO A 540 -10.40 -1.16 -13.93
CA PRO A 540 -9.86 -0.18 -13.00
C PRO A 540 -9.82 1.23 -13.61
N ALA A 541 -9.63 1.37 -14.93
CA ALA A 541 -9.64 2.66 -15.59
C ALA A 541 -11.03 3.33 -15.60
N LEU A 542 -12.09 2.56 -15.84
CA LEU A 542 -13.49 3.00 -15.70
C LEU A 542 -13.82 3.32 -14.24
N LEU A 543 -13.31 2.51 -13.31
CA LEU A 543 -13.45 2.76 -11.87
C LEU A 543 -12.82 4.10 -11.49
N VAL A 544 -11.61 4.39 -11.99
CA VAL A 544 -10.95 5.70 -11.83
C VAL A 544 -11.82 6.81 -12.40
N LEU A 545 -12.24 6.71 -13.66
CA LEU A 545 -13.11 7.71 -14.28
C LEU A 545 -14.39 8.00 -13.49
N LEU A 546 -15.05 6.96 -12.99
CA LEU A 546 -16.29 7.09 -12.23
C LEU A 546 -16.04 7.71 -10.85
N LEU A 547 -15.07 7.18 -10.11
CA LEU A 547 -14.84 7.51 -8.69
C LEU A 547 -13.94 8.72 -8.41
N SER A 548 -13.24 9.25 -9.41
CA SER A 548 -12.42 10.46 -9.26
C SER A 548 -13.24 11.76 -9.22
N VAL A 549 -14.53 11.68 -9.58
CA VAL A 549 -15.44 12.84 -9.71
C VAL A 549 -16.81 12.57 -9.09
N LYS A 550 -17.33 11.33 -9.17
CA LYS A 550 -18.68 10.94 -8.71
C LYS A 550 -18.63 9.67 -7.84
N PRO A 551 -19.66 9.39 -7.03
CA PRO A 551 -20.76 10.27 -6.63
C PRO A 551 -20.28 11.46 -5.79
N ILE A 552 -21.05 12.55 -5.79
CA ILE A 552 -20.82 13.70 -4.92
C ILE A 552 -21.32 13.36 -3.51
N TYR A 553 -20.56 13.72 -2.48
CA TYR A 553 -20.97 13.58 -1.08
C TYR A 553 -21.31 14.96 -0.49
N PRO A 554 -22.59 15.28 -0.24
CA PRO A 554 -22.99 16.60 0.26
C PRO A 554 -22.68 16.70 1.75
N PHE A 555 -21.53 17.28 2.10
CA PHE A 555 -21.19 17.57 3.50
C PHE A 555 -22.05 18.67 4.13
N TYR A 556 -22.70 19.48 3.29
CA TYR A 556 -23.51 20.61 3.68
C TYR A 556 -24.81 20.60 2.89
N ASN A 557 -25.90 21.07 3.52
CA ASN A 557 -27.19 21.21 2.87
C ASN A 557 -27.22 22.50 2.05
N LYS A 558 -27.62 22.42 0.77
CA LYS A 558 -27.69 23.55 -0.17
C LYS A 558 -28.70 24.60 0.26
N ASP A 559 -29.75 24.15 0.93
CA ASP A 559 -30.89 24.99 1.33
C ASP A 559 -30.66 25.69 2.67
N MET A 560 -29.49 25.50 3.30
CA MET A 560 -29.16 26.07 4.61
C MET A 560 -28.06 27.13 4.48
N SER A 561 -28.03 28.06 5.42
CA SER A 561 -26.92 28.97 5.68
C SER A 561 -26.04 28.40 6.79
N LEU A 562 -24.77 28.78 6.83
CA LEU A 562 -23.83 28.34 7.87
C LEU A 562 -23.32 29.54 8.67
N ILE A 563 -23.48 29.52 9.99
CA ILE A 563 -22.73 30.40 10.89
C ILE A 563 -21.44 29.70 11.31
N LYS A 564 -20.32 30.41 11.18
CA LYS A 564 -19.05 30.06 11.78
C LYS A 564 -18.80 31.00 12.95
N PHE A 565 -18.89 30.45 14.16
CA PHE A 565 -18.60 31.18 15.38
C PHE A 565 -17.16 30.87 15.81
N THR A 566 -16.34 31.90 16.05
CA THR A 566 -14.96 31.72 16.51
C THR A 566 -14.52 32.82 17.48
N PHE A 567 -13.55 32.53 18.33
CA PHE A 567 -12.89 33.55 19.15
C PHE A 567 -11.48 33.16 19.56
N LYS A 568 -10.64 34.17 19.82
CA LYS A 568 -9.42 34.07 20.65
C LYS A 568 -9.72 34.90 21.86
N HIS A 569 -9.60 34.33 23.04
CA HIS A 569 -9.81 35.15 24.22
C HIS A 569 -8.93 34.68 25.37
N SER A 570 -8.16 35.63 25.91
CA SER A 570 -7.34 35.41 27.09
C SER A 570 -8.16 35.67 28.35
N SER A 571 -8.95 34.68 28.77
CA SER A 571 -9.83 34.77 29.95
C SER A 571 -9.12 35.14 31.24
N GLN A 572 -9.89 35.63 32.22
CA GLN A 572 -9.39 36.02 33.53
C GLN A 572 -8.65 34.87 34.24
N HIS A 573 -7.72 35.24 35.13
CA HIS A 573 -6.97 34.26 35.90
C HIS A 573 -7.83 33.59 36.99
N ILE A 574 -7.58 32.31 37.25
CA ILE A 574 -8.26 31.55 38.32
C ILE A 574 -7.92 32.18 39.68
N GLU A 575 -6.66 32.56 39.88
CA GLU A 575 -6.21 33.25 41.07
C GLU A 575 -6.03 34.74 40.78
N GLU A 576 -6.43 35.57 41.73
CA GLU A 576 -6.20 37.00 41.64
C GLU A 576 -4.71 37.29 41.58
N GLN A 577 -4.31 37.99 40.52
CA GLN A 577 -2.90 38.28 40.25
C GLN A 577 -2.49 39.53 41.03
N ARG A 578 -1.75 39.35 42.13
CA ARG A 578 -1.25 40.47 42.94
C ARG A 578 -0.05 41.12 42.28
N GLU A 579 -0.08 42.44 42.12
CA GLU A 579 1.09 43.18 41.66
C GLU A 579 2.20 43.18 42.72
N LEU A 580 3.41 42.77 42.33
CA LEU A 580 4.57 42.80 43.21
C LEU A 580 5.00 44.24 43.49
N THR A 581 5.26 44.56 44.76
CA THR A 581 5.82 45.86 45.12
C THR A 581 7.29 45.96 44.70
N LYS A 582 7.86 47.17 44.71
CA LYS A 582 9.30 47.38 44.42
C LYS A 582 10.19 46.55 45.36
N VAL A 583 9.84 46.49 46.65
CA VAL A 583 10.56 45.71 47.67
C VAL A 583 10.50 44.21 47.38
N ASP A 584 9.33 43.69 47.01
CA ASP A 584 9.16 42.27 46.68
C ASP A 584 9.95 41.85 45.44
N THR A 585 10.15 42.79 44.50
CA THR A 585 10.91 42.56 43.27
C THR A 585 12.42 42.51 43.54
N GLU A 586 12.92 43.35 44.44
CA GLU A 586 14.34 43.38 44.85
C GLU A 586 14.76 42.12 45.60
N ASN A 587 13.85 41.51 46.37
CA ASN A 587 14.09 40.25 47.08
C ASN A 587 14.13 39.00 46.18
N LYS A 588 13.72 39.09 44.90
CA LYS A 588 13.78 37.95 43.96
C LYS A 588 15.15 37.86 43.26
N LEU A 589 15.49 36.68 42.72
CA LEU A 589 16.74 36.49 41.96
C LEU A 589 16.76 37.36 40.69
N LYS A 590 17.93 37.80 40.21
CA LYS A 590 18.08 38.76 39.09
C LYS A 590 17.34 38.35 37.80
N HIS A 591 17.30 37.06 37.45
CA HIS A 591 16.53 36.52 36.32
C HIS A 591 15.01 36.47 36.58
N MET A 592 14.59 36.64 37.83
CA MET A 592 13.21 36.76 38.27
C MET A 592 12.76 38.23 38.44
N ARG A 593 13.64 39.22 38.23
CA ARG A 593 13.30 40.65 38.37
C ARG A 593 12.80 41.31 37.08
N LYS A 594 13.05 40.73 35.90
CA LYS A 594 12.62 41.28 34.60
C LYS A 594 11.43 40.51 34.01
N THR A 595 10.47 41.24 33.44
CA THR A 595 9.50 40.72 32.46
C THR A 595 10.10 40.92 31.06
N ASN A 596 10.01 39.91 30.18
CA ASN A 596 10.50 40.01 28.79
C ASN A 596 9.45 40.62 27.83
N SER A 597 8.47 41.37 28.33
CA SER A 597 7.42 41.98 27.51
C SER A 597 7.51 43.51 27.61
N ALA A 598 7.46 44.19 26.47
CA ALA A 598 7.48 45.65 26.38
C ALA A 598 6.21 46.32 26.96
N PHE A 599 5.18 45.52 27.30
CA PHE A 599 3.85 46.00 27.70
C PHE A 599 3.51 45.72 29.17
N ALA A 600 4.23 44.82 29.85
CA ALA A 600 3.96 44.46 31.25
C ALA A 600 4.84 45.26 32.21
N LYS A 601 4.29 46.34 32.79
CA LYS A 601 5.01 47.25 33.70
C LYS A 601 5.32 46.67 35.10
N ILE A 602 4.65 45.60 35.55
CA ILE A 602 4.88 44.97 36.87
C ILE A 602 4.71 43.44 36.78
N ARG A 603 5.57 42.66 37.46
CA ARG A 603 5.43 41.20 37.57
C ARG A 603 4.33 40.89 38.59
N LYS A 604 3.29 40.17 38.18
CA LYS A 604 2.22 39.72 39.08
C LYS A 604 2.57 38.37 39.72
N GLU A 605 2.15 38.16 40.96
CA GLU A 605 2.31 36.95 41.75
C GLU A 605 0.94 36.28 41.94
N GLY A 606 0.85 35.01 41.55
CA GLY A 606 -0.38 34.20 41.55
C GLY A 606 -0.31 33.09 40.50
N GLY A 607 -1.21 32.11 40.60
CA GLY A 607 -1.34 31.00 39.65
C GLY A 607 -1.62 31.50 38.23
N ARG A 608 -0.83 31.03 37.26
CA ARG A 608 -0.96 31.43 35.84
C ARG A 608 -2.19 30.86 35.13
N GLY A 609 -2.89 29.92 35.75
CA GLY A 609 -4.07 29.29 35.18
C GLY A 609 -5.19 30.30 34.91
N ARG A 610 -5.91 30.10 33.82
CA ARG A 610 -7.04 30.94 33.39
C ARG A 610 -8.37 30.20 33.55
N LEU A 611 -9.46 30.95 33.64
CA LEU A 611 -10.81 30.42 33.75
C LEU A 611 -11.31 29.89 32.40
N PRO A 612 -12.15 28.85 32.36
CA PRO A 612 -12.82 28.44 31.14
C PRO A 612 -13.76 29.54 30.65
N VAL A 613 -13.85 29.70 29.33
CA VAL A 613 -14.77 30.64 28.68
C VAL A 613 -16.07 29.91 28.38
N TYR A 614 -17.17 30.39 28.92
CA TYR A 614 -18.50 29.85 28.64
C TYR A 614 -19.19 30.69 27.59
N VAL A 615 -19.71 30.05 26.53
CA VAL A 615 -20.43 30.73 25.46
C VAL A 615 -21.82 30.14 25.28
N GLU A 616 -22.78 31.04 25.10
CA GLU A 616 -24.12 30.74 24.64
C GLU A 616 -24.45 31.50 23.36
N VAL A 617 -25.08 30.81 22.40
CA VAL A 617 -25.61 31.43 21.19
C VAL A 617 -27.10 31.13 21.12
N GLU A 618 -27.91 32.18 21.09
CA GLU A 618 -29.35 32.12 20.87
C GLU A 618 -29.69 32.61 19.46
N LEU A 619 -30.60 31.91 18.80
CA LEU A 619 -31.22 32.29 17.53
C LEU A 619 -32.74 32.31 17.69
N ASP A 620 -33.38 33.44 17.41
CA ASP A 620 -34.82 33.65 17.57
C ASP A 620 -35.36 33.19 18.94
N ASN A 621 -34.66 33.57 20.01
CA ASN A 621 -34.93 33.16 21.40
C ASN A 621 -34.82 31.64 21.68
N LYS A 622 -34.19 30.87 20.79
CA LYS A 622 -33.84 29.47 21.02
C LYS A 622 -32.33 29.34 21.18
N ASN A 623 -31.91 28.73 22.27
CA ASN A 623 -30.50 28.43 22.50
C ASN A 623 -30.03 27.33 21.53
N VAL A 624 -29.05 27.65 20.68
CA VAL A 624 -28.49 26.75 19.66
C VAL A 624 -27.08 26.26 20.01
N LEU A 625 -26.39 26.93 20.93
CA LEU A 625 -25.08 26.52 21.43
C LEU A 625 -24.95 26.91 22.90
N SER A 626 -24.51 25.98 23.74
CA SER A 626 -24.12 26.22 25.14
C SER A 626 -22.93 25.36 25.48
N LYS A 627 -21.73 25.96 25.58
CA LYS A 627 -20.49 25.19 25.71
C LYS A 627 -19.42 25.96 26.49
N ALA A 628 -18.68 25.23 27.31
CA ALA A 628 -17.48 25.73 27.99
C ALA A 628 -16.22 25.33 27.20
N TYR A 629 -15.35 26.31 26.95
CA TYR A 629 -14.06 26.15 26.30
C TYR A 629 -12.95 26.34 27.33
N TYR A 630 -11.93 25.50 27.26
CA TYR A 630 -10.86 25.48 28.25
C TYR A 630 -9.59 26.18 27.72
N PRO A 631 -8.85 26.89 28.59
CA PRO A 631 -7.60 27.54 28.19
C PRO A 631 -6.55 26.53 27.75
N THR A 632 -5.69 26.97 26.85
CA THR A 632 -4.70 26.10 26.23
C THR A 632 -3.41 25.99 27.04
N GLY A 633 -2.59 24.99 26.69
CA GLY A 633 -1.30 24.70 27.35
C GLY A 633 -1.43 23.74 28.53
N LEU A 634 -0.34 23.02 28.85
CA LEU A 634 -0.32 21.99 29.90
C LEU A 634 -0.69 22.50 31.30
N LYS A 635 -0.61 23.83 31.52
CA LYS A 635 -0.94 24.49 32.78
C LYS A 635 -2.19 25.38 32.67
N ASN A 636 -2.93 25.30 31.57
CA ASN A 636 -4.12 26.12 31.27
C ASN A 636 -3.85 27.64 31.40
N ASP A 637 -2.66 28.09 30.99
CA ASP A 637 -2.21 29.49 31.09
C ASP A 637 -2.23 30.24 29.74
N GLY A 638 -2.49 29.53 28.64
CA GLY A 638 -2.66 30.07 27.30
C GLY A 638 -4.05 30.64 27.02
N PRO A 639 -4.24 31.28 25.85
CA PRO A 639 -5.56 31.78 25.44
C PRO A 639 -6.55 30.63 25.21
N THR A 640 -7.84 30.94 25.32
CA THR A 640 -8.96 30.04 24.99
C THR A 640 -9.39 30.28 23.54
N PHE A 641 -9.73 29.20 22.85
CA PHE A 641 -10.17 29.24 21.46
C PHE A 641 -11.51 28.51 21.32
N ALA A 642 -12.35 29.01 20.41
CA ALA A 642 -13.51 28.27 19.94
C ALA A 642 -13.63 28.34 18.42
N TYR A 643 -14.21 27.28 17.86
CA TYR A 643 -14.68 27.23 16.50
C TYR A 643 -15.92 26.32 16.44
N GLU A 644 -17.06 26.86 16.05
CA GLU A 644 -18.32 26.11 15.91
C GLU A 644 -18.98 26.42 14.56
N GLU A 645 -19.53 25.38 13.94
CA GLU A 645 -20.30 25.45 12.70
C GLU A 645 -21.77 25.17 13.01
N ILE A 646 -22.65 26.16 12.81
CA ILE A 646 -24.08 26.06 13.10
C ILE A 646 -24.86 26.21 11.79
N ALA A 647 -25.60 25.18 11.39
CA ALA A 647 -26.47 25.22 10.22
C ALA A 647 -27.81 25.88 10.56
N ILE A 648 -28.24 26.84 9.75
CA ILE A 648 -29.42 27.68 10.02
C ILE A 648 -30.25 27.81 8.74
N SER A 649 -31.57 27.89 8.90
CA SER A 649 -32.47 28.14 7.78
C SER A 649 -32.21 29.53 7.18
N PRO A 650 -32.35 29.71 5.86
CA PRO A 650 -32.27 31.03 5.25
C PRO A 650 -33.40 31.93 5.75
N GLY A 651 -33.11 33.21 5.97
CA GLY A 651 -34.07 34.18 6.50
C GLY A 651 -33.41 35.23 7.39
N VAL A 652 -34.22 36.16 7.89
CA VAL A 652 -33.78 37.15 8.87
C VAL A 652 -33.95 36.55 10.27
N HIS A 653 -32.85 36.39 10.99
CA HIS A 653 -32.83 35.81 12.33
C HIS A 653 -32.26 36.81 13.35
N ASP A 654 -32.81 36.81 14.57
CA ASP A 654 -32.26 37.56 15.71
C ASP A 654 -31.21 36.68 16.39
N ILE A 655 -29.94 37.10 16.35
CA ILE A 655 -28.84 36.38 16.99
C ILE A 655 -28.42 37.10 18.26
N ARG A 656 -28.29 36.35 19.35
CA ARG A 656 -27.69 36.82 20.59
C ARG A 656 -26.57 35.90 21.01
N VAL A 657 -25.34 36.42 21.06
CA VAL A 657 -24.16 35.72 21.56
C VAL A 657 -23.83 36.26 22.94
N ARG A 658 -23.66 35.37 23.91
CA ARG A 658 -23.25 35.71 25.27
C ARG A 658 -21.99 34.94 25.62
N MET A 659 -20.98 35.62 26.13
CA MET A 659 -19.72 35.02 26.55
C MET A 659 -19.38 35.45 27.97
N ARG A 660 -18.93 34.48 28.77
CA ARG A 660 -18.50 34.67 30.15
C ARG A 660 -17.09 34.14 30.32
N ASP A 661 -16.23 34.95 30.91
CA ASP A 661 -14.84 34.62 31.28
C ASP A 661 -14.53 34.88 32.77
N SER A 662 -15.53 35.31 33.55
CA SER A 662 -15.44 35.54 34.99
C SER A 662 -16.02 34.40 35.84
N LYS A 663 -15.80 34.48 37.17
CA LYS A 663 -16.29 33.47 38.15
C LYS A 663 -17.77 33.62 38.50
N GLU A 664 -18.42 34.71 38.09
CA GLU A 664 -19.79 35.00 38.50
C GLU A 664 -20.79 34.11 37.75
N GLU A 665 -21.53 33.29 38.49
CA GLU A 665 -22.59 32.46 37.92
C GLU A 665 -23.83 33.30 37.60
N GLY A 666 -24.24 33.32 36.32
CA GLY A 666 -25.41 34.06 35.84
C GLY A 666 -25.11 35.43 35.20
N HIS A 667 -23.86 35.91 35.25
CA HIS A 667 -23.43 37.12 34.55
C HIS A 667 -22.69 36.75 33.26
N PHE A 668 -22.95 37.47 32.16
CA PHE A 668 -22.20 37.36 30.92
C PHE A 668 -21.40 38.64 30.70
N ASP A 669 -20.08 38.52 30.67
CA ASP A 669 -19.15 39.64 30.56
C ASP A 669 -19.23 40.32 29.18
N TYR A 670 -19.60 39.57 28.14
CA TYR A 670 -19.74 40.08 26.77
C TYR A 670 -21.06 39.62 26.17
N ILE A 671 -21.82 40.56 25.61
CA ILE A 671 -23.11 40.30 24.95
C ILE A 671 -23.12 41.00 23.60
N TYR A 672 -23.43 40.24 22.55
CA TYR A 672 -23.68 40.76 21.20
C TYR A 672 -25.08 40.37 20.77
N GLN A 673 -25.84 41.34 20.26
CA GLN A 673 -27.15 41.09 19.67
C GLN A 673 -27.25 41.83 18.34
N ASP A 674 -27.67 41.11 17.31
CA ASP A 674 -27.79 41.66 15.96
C ASP A 674 -28.88 40.92 15.17
N LYS A 675 -29.39 41.56 14.11
CA LYS A 675 -30.40 40.99 13.23
C LYS A 675 -29.79 40.76 11.85
N ILE A 676 -29.48 39.51 11.55
CA ILE A 676 -28.70 39.14 10.36
C ILE A 676 -29.59 38.44 9.33
N GLU A 677 -29.47 38.84 8.07
CA GLU A 677 -30.09 38.13 6.93
C GLU A 677 -29.17 37.00 6.46
N PHE A 678 -29.61 35.75 6.67
CA PHE A 678 -28.91 34.55 6.24
C PHE A 678 -29.42 34.09 4.87
N LYS A 679 -28.52 33.94 3.90
CA LYS A 679 -28.84 33.50 2.54
C LYS A 679 -28.41 32.05 2.34
N ALA A 680 -29.21 31.27 1.61
CA ALA A 680 -28.91 29.87 1.32
C ALA A 680 -27.51 29.72 0.70
N GLY A 681 -26.73 28.75 1.19
CA GLY A 681 -25.38 28.46 0.70
C GLY A 681 -24.31 29.50 1.06
N LYS A 682 -24.62 30.53 1.85
CA LYS A 682 -23.64 31.51 2.35
C LYS A 682 -23.11 31.13 3.74
N ILE A 683 -21.89 31.58 4.00
CA ILE A 683 -21.22 31.49 5.30
C ILE A 683 -21.19 32.89 5.92
N THR A 684 -21.63 32.99 7.17
CA THR A 684 -21.49 34.20 8.00
C THR A 684 -20.51 33.89 9.13
N VAL A 685 -19.47 34.71 9.27
CA VAL A 685 -18.46 34.55 10.33
C VAL A 685 -18.73 35.57 11.44
N ILE A 686 -18.81 35.07 12.67
CA ILE A 686 -18.89 35.87 13.89
C ILE A 686 -17.61 35.59 14.68
N ASP A 687 -16.70 36.56 14.69
CA ASP A 687 -15.44 36.50 15.45
C ASP A 687 -15.51 37.47 16.63
N PHE A 688 -14.81 37.15 17.72
CA PHE A 688 -14.63 38.05 18.85
C PHE A 688 -13.30 38.79 18.71
N ASP A 689 -13.39 40.13 18.61
CA ASP A 689 -12.24 41.01 18.57
C ASP A 689 -11.81 41.33 20.02
N GLU A 690 -10.72 40.71 20.46
CA GLU A 690 -10.16 40.86 21.82
C GLU A 690 -9.72 42.31 22.10
N GLU A 691 -9.31 43.08 21.08
CA GLU A 691 -8.88 44.48 21.27
C GLU A 691 -10.07 45.42 21.46
N LYS A 692 -11.16 45.18 20.70
CA LYS A 692 -12.40 45.97 20.82
C LYS A 692 -13.32 45.48 21.93
N GLY A 693 -13.11 44.28 22.46
CA GLY A 693 -13.96 43.66 23.47
C GLY A 693 -15.38 43.42 22.98
N THR A 694 -15.56 43.16 21.68
CA THR A 694 -16.88 42.96 21.07
C THR A 694 -16.83 41.96 19.93
N PHE A 695 -17.99 41.39 19.60
CA PHE A 695 -18.12 40.51 18.45
C PHE A 695 -18.26 41.33 17.17
N CYS A 696 -17.55 40.92 16.13
CA CYS A 696 -17.61 41.50 14.80
C CYS A 696 -18.25 40.50 13.83
N ASN A 697 -19.20 40.99 13.04
CA ASN A 697 -19.76 40.25 11.91
C ASN A 697 -19.00 40.64 10.64
N GLU A 698 -18.20 39.72 10.10
CA GLU A 698 -17.34 39.98 8.92
C GLU A 698 -18.06 39.70 7.59
N THR A 699 -19.40 39.71 7.54
CA THR A 699 -20.10 39.62 6.24
C THR A 699 -19.84 40.83 5.32
N ALA A 700 -19.28 41.93 5.84
CA ALA A 700 -19.10 43.19 5.12
C ALA A 700 -17.66 43.55 4.72
N SER A 701 -16.63 42.85 5.21
CA SER A 701 -15.22 43.29 5.04
C SER A 701 -14.37 42.45 4.07
N MET A 702 -14.92 41.37 3.49
CA MET A 702 -14.16 40.46 2.60
C MET A 702 -14.46 40.64 1.10
N GLU A 703 -15.17 41.71 0.71
CA GLU A 703 -15.41 42.06 -0.71
C GLU A 703 -14.36 43.02 -1.30
N GLU A 704 -13.31 43.42 -0.54
CA GLU A 704 -12.16 44.21 -1.04
C GLU A 704 -10.89 43.39 -1.27
#